data_AF-A0A1V5RGL2-F1
#
_entry.id   AF-A0A1V5RGL2-F1
#
_cell.length_a   1.000
_cell.length_b   1.000
_cell.length_c   1.000
_cell.angle_alpha   90.00
_cell.angle_beta   90.00
_cell.angle_gamma   90.00
#
_symmetry.space_group_name_H-M   'P 1'
#
loop_
_entity.id
_entity.type
_entity.pdbx_description
1 polymer ?
#
loop_
_entity_poly.entity_id
_entity_poly.type
_entity_poly.pdbx_seq_one_letter_code
_entity_poly.pdbx_strand_id
1 'polypeptide(L)'
;MLLALLGWAAAAARPAGRGRALLAAALYGLSLTHHRTMLLLAPAMLVFVVQTLRAIPPAGRRAAYSRGTLALLLLCLLAPLALYLYIPLRAPAAPYYQIPLGPGEELALYDATFAGFIAHVTGSSFGGELRLGPQAQAQAVGLWGRFVAEFSLPGVLLGLIGLLWTLVSRPRRRNPVTPLLALTFLAIVAFNLVYGIGDIYVFFVPAYLVWSLWVMLGARALTRLLTVAPAAFRTRPPRAGEDLSGSSSSVNLFAPLALLALAGLLLVGNFARMDRSADRTARTAWEEILGQPIPEDSLLVSNDRDEVVPQWYLKYVEGVRPDLVGLFPRLQPGDDWANVSQVIARGLRTGRPVYTIKQMPGLSVKFAQRGPLAPATDTAAATDGQFGLLMHILGPAVEKTPDRPLALTYGDALKLVGYDVEPAMATTGGVIAVTLYWQPQRKIARAYTTFVHVVDADGALLGQSDQQPGGAYYPTSLWRPGELLRDEHRITLARAGRAPYALVAGAYAASPTLQHLGAAQTIGHIAPARASDVMPTDIAHRADIDFGGQITLLGYAVTEGRDTITVRMYWQALRPPAEDYTIFVHLLDAQGRIIAQRDQQPTGGRMPTSTWPRGYTVADEVVLNVSANLPAGAYQLVTGVYQPLTMLRLPATDAAGRPLGDHVSLDGVVRRAGG
;
A
#
# COMPACT_ATOMS: atom_id res chain seq x y z
N MET A 1 -2.96 19.90 36.18
CA MET A 1 -3.45 18.82 37.07
C MET A 1 -2.42 18.39 38.12
N LEU A 2 -1.24 17.87 37.74
CA LEU A 2 -0.25 17.34 38.69
C LEU A 2 0.10 18.33 39.82
N LEU A 3 0.35 19.60 39.50
CA LEU A 3 0.62 20.64 40.52
C LEU A 3 -0.52 20.80 41.54
N ALA A 4 -1.78 20.67 41.11
CA ALA A 4 -2.94 20.74 42.01
C ALA A 4 -2.97 19.52 42.95
N LEU A 5 -2.64 18.33 42.45
CA LEU A 5 -2.50 17.12 43.27
C LEU A 5 -1.37 17.26 44.30
N LEU A 6 -0.19 17.72 43.87
CA LEU A 6 0.95 17.99 44.77
C LEU A 6 0.57 19.02 45.85
N GLY A 7 -0.09 20.11 45.45
CA GLY A 7 -0.59 21.12 46.36
C GLY A 7 -1.62 20.57 47.34
N TRP A 8 -2.50 19.68 46.90
CA TRP A 8 -3.48 19.01 47.76
C TRP A 8 -2.78 18.09 48.77
N ALA A 9 -1.90 17.18 48.34
CA ALA A 9 -1.17 16.29 49.24
C ALA A 9 -0.40 17.07 50.33
N ALA A 10 0.22 18.20 49.98
CA ALA A 10 0.94 19.04 50.94
C ALA A 10 0.03 19.76 51.97
N ALA A 11 -1.23 20.03 51.61
CA ALA A 11 -2.18 20.75 52.46
C ALA A 11 -3.36 19.89 52.95
N ALA A 12 -3.33 18.58 52.73
CA ALA A 12 -4.48 17.69 52.90
C ALA A 12 -5.04 17.70 54.33
N ALA A 13 -4.17 17.90 55.33
CA ALA A 13 -4.53 17.99 56.75
C ALA A 13 -4.94 19.41 57.21
N ARG A 14 -4.89 20.42 56.34
CA ARG A 14 -5.21 21.83 56.63
C ARG A 14 -6.57 22.22 56.00
N PRO A 15 -7.25 23.28 56.47
CA PRO A 15 -8.51 23.75 55.87
C PRO A 15 -8.41 24.04 54.36
N ALA A 16 -7.27 24.59 53.92
CA ALA A 16 -6.98 24.85 52.51
C ALA A 16 -6.92 23.57 51.63
N GLY A 17 -6.75 22.38 52.24
CA GLY A 17 -6.70 21.11 51.53
C GLY A 17 -8.00 20.78 50.79
N ARG A 18 -9.16 21.19 51.32
CA ARG A 18 -10.46 20.97 50.67
C ARG A 18 -10.54 21.68 49.32
N GLY A 19 -10.19 22.96 49.27
CA GLY A 19 -10.21 23.75 48.03
C GLY A 19 -9.27 23.18 46.96
N ARG A 20 -8.08 22.71 47.37
CA ARG A 20 -7.13 22.07 46.45
C ARG A 20 -7.60 20.71 45.94
N ALA A 21 -8.34 19.95 46.75
CA ALA A 21 -8.98 18.70 46.32
C ALA A 21 -10.07 18.96 45.26
N LEU A 22 -10.89 20.00 45.46
CA LEU A 22 -11.91 20.42 44.49
C LEU A 22 -11.29 20.85 43.16
N LEU A 23 -10.22 21.65 43.21
CA LEU A 23 -9.46 22.05 42.02
C LEU A 23 -8.86 20.82 41.31
N ALA A 24 -8.29 19.87 42.05
CA ALA A 24 -7.73 18.66 41.48
C ALA A 24 -8.82 17.80 40.79
N ALA A 25 -10.00 17.67 41.40
CA ALA A 25 -11.14 16.98 40.80
C ALA A 25 -11.62 17.68 39.52
N ALA A 26 -11.77 19.00 39.54
CA ALA A 26 -12.16 19.81 38.38
C ALA A 26 -11.16 19.67 37.22
N LEU A 27 -9.86 19.75 37.51
CA LEU A 27 -8.82 19.60 36.50
C LEU A 27 -8.75 18.17 35.94
N TYR A 28 -9.03 17.14 36.75
CA TYR A 28 -9.08 15.77 36.25
C TYR A 28 -10.30 15.56 35.35
N GLY A 29 -11.48 16.04 35.76
CA GLY A 29 -12.69 16.06 34.93
C GLY A 29 -12.48 16.76 33.59
N LEU A 30 -11.89 17.96 33.62
CA LEU A 30 -11.54 18.70 32.40
C LEU A 30 -10.52 17.96 31.53
N SER A 31 -9.58 17.24 32.14
CA SER A 31 -8.60 16.47 31.37
C SER A 31 -9.23 15.31 30.61
N LEU A 32 -10.31 14.72 31.15
CA LEU A 32 -11.06 13.66 30.50
C LEU A 32 -11.77 14.17 29.23
N THR A 33 -12.14 15.46 29.17
CA THR A 33 -12.75 16.06 27.96
C THR A 33 -11.74 16.47 26.91
N HIS A 34 -10.45 16.55 27.26
CA HIS A 34 -9.39 16.91 26.32
C HIS A 34 -8.79 15.67 25.65
N HIS A 35 -8.47 14.63 26.42
CA HIS A 35 -7.92 13.40 25.86
C HIS A 35 -8.27 12.15 26.69
N ARG A 36 -8.80 11.12 26.01
CA ARG A 36 -9.28 9.87 26.66
C ARG A 36 -8.20 9.07 27.38
N THR A 37 -6.93 9.21 26.99
CA THR A 37 -5.81 8.53 27.69
C THR A 37 -5.67 8.99 29.14
N MET A 38 -6.31 10.10 29.54
CA MET A 38 -6.38 10.52 30.95
C MET A 38 -7.14 9.49 31.82
N LEU A 39 -7.94 8.60 31.22
CA LEU A 39 -8.53 7.46 31.92
C LEU A 39 -7.46 6.47 32.43
N LEU A 40 -6.31 6.35 31.75
CA LEU A 40 -5.20 5.48 32.16
C LEU A 40 -4.62 5.92 33.52
N LEU A 41 -4.83 7.18 33.91
CA LEU A 41 -4.37 7.71 35.20
C LEU A 41 -5.32 7.35 36.34
N ALA A 42 -6.54 6.85 36.08
CA ALA A 42 -7.54 6.61 37.12
C ALA A 42 -7.04 5.68 38.25
N PRO A 43 -6.34 4.56 37.98
CA PRO A 43 -5.77 3.72 39.04
C PRO A 43 -4.74 4.46 39.89
N ALA A 44 -3.86 5.24 39.26
CA ALA A 44 -2.83 6.03 39.94
C ALA A 44 -3.46 7.12 40.82
N MET A 45 -4.50 7.78 40.31
CA MET A 45 -5.30 8.79 41.01
C MET A 45 -6.02 8.21 42.22
N LEU A 46 -6.62 7.02 42.10
CA LEU A 46 -7.29 6.34 43.21
C LEU A 46 -6.31 6.02 44.34
N VAL A 47 -5.15 5.43 44.02
CA VAL A 47 -4.10 5.14 45.00
C VAL A 47 -3.62 6.42 45.68
N PHE A 48 -3.40 7.49 44.90
CA PHE A 48 -3.00 8.80 45.41
C PHE A 48 -4.02 9.39 46.40
N VAL A 49 -5.31 9.37 46.04
CA VAL A 49 -6.41 9.85 46.88
C VAL A 49 -6.47 9.06 48.18
N VAL A 50 -6.44 7.72 48.11
CA VAL A 50 -6.51 6.85 49.28
C VAL A 50 -5.35 7.11 50.24
N GLN A 51 -4.11 7.21 49.73
CA GLN A 51 -2.94 7.47 50.56
C GLN A 51 -2.96 8.87 51.16
N THR A 52 -3.36 9.87 50.38
CA THR A 52 -3.49 11.26 50.86
C THR A 52 -4.52 11.37 51.98
N LEU A 53 -5.68 10.71 51.86
CA LEU A 53 -6.71 10.69 52.89
C LEU A 53 -6.28 9.89 54.13
N ARG A 54 -5.57 8.77 53.95
CA ARG A 54 -5.04 7.94 55.05
C ARG A 54 -4.10 8.72 55.98
N ALA A 55 -3.36 9.69 55.45
CA ALA A 55 -2.48 10.55 56.23
C ALA A 55 -3.23 11.54 57.15
N ILE A 56 -4.54 11.73 56.96
CA ILE A 56 -5.38 12.61 57.77
C ILE A 56 -6.04 11.79 58.90
N PRO A 57 -5.99 12.27 60.17
CA PRO A 57 -6.69 11.64 61.29
C PRO A 57 -8.20 11.46 61.03
N PRO A 58 -8.86 10.39 61.55
CA PRO A 58 -10.26 10.10 61.25
C PRO A 58 -11.24 11.25 61.53
N ALA A 59 -11.06 11.99 62.63
CA ALA A 59 -11.91 13.13 62.99
C ALA A 59 -11.75 14.29 61.99
N GLY A 60 -10.50 14.65 61.66
CA GLY A 60 -10.20 15.68 60.65
C GLY A 60 -10.68 15.30 59.25
N ARG A 61 -10.64 14.01 58.90
CA ARG A 61 -11.15 13.49 57.63
C ARG A 61 -12.68 13.63 57.53
N ARG A 62 -13.43 13.28 58.59
CA ARG A 62 -14.90 13.44 58.63
C ARG A 62 -15.33 14.90 58.55
N ALA A 63 -14.58 15.80 59.19
CA ALA A 63 -14.84 17.23 59.14
C ALA A 63 -14.54 17.84 57.76
N ALA A 64 -13.40 17.51 57.15
CA ALA A 64 -12.99 18.08 55.87
C ALA A 64 -13.76 17.49 54.67
N TYR A 65 -14.05 16.18 54.69
CA TYR A 65 -14.69 15.44 53.59
C TYR A 65 -16.05 14.87 54.03
N SER A 66 -16.96 15.76 54.44
CA SER A 66 -18.35 15.42 54.73
C SER A 66 -19.09 14.92 53.47
N ARG A 67 -20.30 14.38 53.64
CA ARG A 67 -21.16 13.97 52.50
C ARG A 67 -21.34 15.10 51.47
N GLY A 68 -21.51 16.34 51.94
CA GLY A 68 -21.60 17.51 51.06
C GLY A 68 -20.30 17.81 50.30
N THR A 69 -19.14 17.71 50.96
CA THR A 69 -17.85 17.86 50.27
C THR A 69 -17.62 16.76 49.24
N LEU A 70 -18.00 15.51 49.54
CA LEU A 70 -17.89 14.40 48.59
C LEU A 70 -18.79 14.61 47.37
N ALA A 71 -20.03 15.07 47.58
CA ALA A 71 -20.92 15.46 46.48
C ALA A 71 -20.34 16.58 45.63
N LEU A 72 -19.72 17.59 46.26
CA LEU A 72 -19.06 18.68 45.54
C LEU A 72 -17.82 18.23 44.78
N LEU A 73 -17.02 17.30 45.32
CA LEU A 73 -15.89 16.69 44.61
C LEU A 73 -16.37 15.90 43.38
N LEU A 74 -17.45 15.13 43.53
CA LEU A 74 -18.07 14.42 42.41
C LEU A 74 -18.60 15.41 41.36
N LEU A 75 -19.25 16.49 41.79
CA LEU A 75 -19.70 17.55 40.89
C LEU A 75 -18.53 18.21 40.15
N CYS A 76 -17.45 18.58 40.85
CA CYS A 76 -16.26 19.14 40.21
C CYS A 76 -15.62 18.15 39.22
N LEU A 77 -15.63 16.85 39.51
CA LEU A 77 -15.14 15.82 38.60
C LEU A 77 -16.04 15.66 37.36
N LEU A 78 -17.36 15.65 37.52
CA LEU A 78 -18.31 15.33 36.45
C LEU A 78 -18.76 16.55 35.65
N ALA A 79 -18.86 17.74 36.26
CA ALA A 79 -19.36 18.95 35.60
C ALA A 79 -18.57 19.31 34.33
N PRO A 80 -17.23 19.21 34.27
CA PRO A 80 -16.50 19.43 33.03
C PRO A 80 -16.92 18.50 31.89
N LEU A 81 -17.36 17.26 32.18
CA LEU A 81 -17.80 16.31 31.16
C LEU A 81 -19.04 16.80 30.39
N ALA A 82 -19.80 17.76 30.93
CA ALA A 82 -20.89 18.41 30.20
C ALA A 82 -20.40 19.14 28.94
N LEU A 83 -19.11 19.46 28.82
CA LEU A 83 -18.51 20.00 27.59
C LEU A 83 -18.69 19.04 26.39
N TYR A 84 -18.84 17.74 26.61
CA TYR A 84 -19.17 16.80 25.52
C TYR A 84 -20.54 17.05 24.89
N LEU A 85 -21.49 17.69 25.61
CA LEU A 85 -22.79 18.06 25.05
C LEU A 85 -22.67 19.07 23.89
N TYR A 86 -21.53 19.74 23.76
CA TYR A 86 -21.24 20.57 22.58
C TYR A 86 -21.32 19.77 21.28
N ILE A 87 -20.92 18.49 21.29
CA ILE A 87 -20.88 17.64 20.09
C ILE A 87 -22.27 17.46 19.47
N PRO A 88 -23.27 16.87 20.17
CA PRO A 88 -24.60 16.69 19.58
C PRO A 88 -25.31 18.02 19.29
N LEU A 89 -24.96 19.11 19.99
CA LEU A 89 -25.52 20.43 19.74
C LEU A 89 -24.95 21.10 18.48
N ARG A 90 -23.66 20.91 18.19
CA ARG A 90 -22.98 21.62 17.09
C ARG A 90 -22.75 20.78 15.85
N ALA A 91 -22.48 19.48 16.00
CA ALA A 91 -22.10 18.62 14.88
C ALA A 91 -23.15 18.60 13.75
N PRO A 92 -24.47 18.55 14.01
CA PRO A 92 -25.47 18.58 12.93
C PRO A 92 -25.48 19.88 12.10
N ALA A 93 -24.96 20.98 12.65
CA ALA A 93 -24.92 22.29 11.98
C ALA A 93 -23.54 22.61 11.37
N ALA A 94 -22.57 21.70 11.49
CA ALA A 94 -21.21 21.91 11.00
C ALA A 94 -21.04 21.24 9.62
N PRO A 95 -20.71 22.03 8.57
CA PRO A 95 -20.79 21.56 7.17
C PRO A 95 -19.79 20.45 6.85
N TYR A 96 -18.70 20.31 7.62
CA TYR A 96 -17.73 19.23 7.42
C TYR A 96 -18.17 17.87 8.01
N TYR A 97 -19.24 17.82 8.81
CA TYR A 97 -19.81 16.56 9.29
C TYR A 97 -20.78 15.92 8.30
N GLN A 98 -21.30 16.69 7.34
CA GLN A 98 -22.19 16.23 6.27
C GLN A 98 -21.57 16.57 4.93
N ILE A 99 -20.86 15.61 4.35
CA ILE A 99 -20.15 15.81 3.09
C ILE A 99 -21.05 15.32 1.95
N PRO A 100 -21.53 16.21 1.06
CA PRO A 100 -22.32 15.79 -0.09
C PRO A 100 -21.43 14.99 -1.05
N LEU A 101 -21.81 13.74 -1.30
CA LEU A 101 -21.13 12.87 -2.25
C LEU A 101 -21.80 12.93 -3.62
N GLY A 102 -23.14 13.01 -3.68
CA GLY A 102 -23.91 13.10 -4.92
C GLY A 102 -25.40 13.37 -4.67
N PRO A 103 -26.25 13.37 -5.70
CA PRO A 103 -27.68 13.63 -5.55
C PRO A 103 -28.35 12.65 -4.57
N GLY A 104 -28.83 13.17 -3.44
CA GLY A 104 -29.46 12.38 -2.38
C GLY A 104 -28.49 11.51 -1.56
N GLU A 105 -27.18 11.68 -1.74
CA GLU A 105 -26.16 10.89 -1.06
C GLU A 105 -25.20 11.78 -0.26
N GLU A 106 -25.22 11.61 1.06
CA GLU A 106 -24.39 12.35 1.99
C GLU A 106 -23.57 11.42 2.87
N LEU A 107 -22.31 11.80 3.08
CA LEU A 107 -21.42 11.16 4.04
C LEU A 107 -21.53 11.88 5.38
N ALA A 108 -22.17 11.24 6.36
CA ALA A 108 -22.26 11.73 7.73
C ALA A 108 -21.08 11.23 8.59
N LEU A 109 -20.15 12.10 8.97
CA LEU A 109 -19.00 11.71 9.82
C LEU A 109 -19.37 11.54 11.30
N TYR A 110 -20.56 11.99 11.69
CA TYR A 110 -21.11 11.85 13.02
C TYR A 110 -22.56 11.38 12.94
N ASP A 111 -22.86 10.30 13.66
CA ASP A 111 -24.23 9.83 13.85
C ASP A 111 -24.89 10.64 14.97
N ALA A 112 -25.89 11.46 14.63
CA ALA A 112 -26.59 12.36 15.54
C ALA A 112 -27.62 11.65 16.44
N THR A 113 -27.33 10.41 16.83
CA THR A 113 -28.10 9.65 17.82
C THR A 113 -27.40 9.66 19.17
N PHE A 114 -28.13 9.28 20.23
CA PHE A 114 -27.51 9.07 21.54
C PHE A 114 -26.44 7.97 21.49
N ALA A 115 -26.65 6.91 20.70
CA ALA A 115 -25.67 5.85 20.49
C ALA A 115 -24.41 6.39 19.79
N GLY A 116 -24.57 7.19 18.74
CA GLY A 116 -23.48 7.86 18.04
C GLY A 116 -22.71 8.84 18.94
N PHE A 117 -23.41 9.59 19.79
CA PHE A 117 -22.79 10.41 20.83
C PHE A 117 -21.89 9.59 21.77
N ILE A 118 -22.43 8.50 22.34
CA ILE A 118 -21.65 7.63 23.23
C ILE A 118 -20.48 6.99 22.48
N ALA A 119 -20.68 6.52 21.26
CA ALA A 119 -19.63 5.95 20.42
C ALA A 119 -18.51 6.97 20.15
N HIS A 120 -18.86 8.23 19.90
CA HIS A 120 -17.90 9.30 19.67
C HIS A 120 -17.11 9.66 20.95
N VAL A 121 -17.80 9.86 22.07
CA VAL A 121 -17.16 10.22 23.37
C VAL A 121 -16.23 9.10 23.86
N THR A 122 -16.65 7.84 23.70
CA THR A 122 -15.83 6.67 24.07
C THR A 122 -14.76 6.35 23.01
N GLY A 123 -14.94 6.85 21.80
CA GLY A 123 -14.11 6.58 20.63
C GLY A 123 -14.10 5.10 20.24
N SER A 124 -15.27 4.44 20.33
CA SER A 124 -15.46 3.01 20.08
C SER A 124 -15.07 2.58 18.67
N SER A 125 -15.16 3.49 17.69
CA SER A 125 -14.72 3.28 16.30
C SER A 125 -13.23 2.94 16.16
N PHE A 126 -12.41 3.22 17.17
CA PHE A 126 -10.96 2.98 17.16
C PHE A 126 -10.52 1.75 17.98
N GLY A 127 -11.47 0.92 18.45
CA GLY A 127 -11.16 -0.23 19.32
C GLY A 127 -10.17 -1.26 18.71
N GLY A 128 -10.12 -1.38 17.37
CA GLY A 128 -9.26 -2.34 16.65
C GLY A 128 -7.76 -2.00 16.61
N GLU A 129 -7.34 -0.87 17.18
CA GLU A 129 -5.94 -0.47 17.21
C GLU A 129 -5.15 -1.03 18.41
N LEU A 130 -5.80 -1.70 19.36
CA LEU A 130 -5.10 -2.41 20.44
C LEU A 130 -4.66 -3.80 19.97
N ARG A 131 -3.35 -4.03 19.83
CA ARG A 131 -2.77 -5.25 19.26
C ARG A 131 -1.67 -5.83 20.14
N LEU A 132 -1.83 -7.08 20.53
CA LEU A 132 -0.77 -7.89 21.13
C LEU A 132 -0.05 -8.64 19.99
N GLY A 133 1.29 -8.57 19.92
CA GLY A 133 2.06 -9.26 18.88
C GLY A 133 3.39 -8.61 18.50
N PRO A 134 3.91 -8.87 17.28
CA PRO A 134 5.24 -8.40 16.83
C PRO A 134 5.42 -6.88 16.92
N GLN A 135 4.35 -6.10 16.69
CA GLN A 135 4.38 -4.65 16.86
C GLN A 135 4.70 -4.26 18.31
N ALA A 136 4.05 -4.88 19.29
CA ALA A 136 4.30 -4.59 20.70
C ALA A 136 5.73 -4.96 21.12
N GLN A 137 6.27 -6.06 20.57
CA GLN A 137 7.66 -6.44 20.75
C GLN A 137 8.61 -5.38 20.15
N ALA A 138 8.36 -4.91 18.93
CA ALA A 138 9.16 -3.86 18.30
C ALA A 138 9.12 -2.55 19.09
N GLN A 139 7.94 -2.14 19.58
CA GLN A 139 7.79 -0.97 20.46
C GLN A 139 8.60 -1.13 21.75
N ALA A 140 8.59 -2.33 22.35
CA ALA A 140 9.33 -2.62 23.58
C ALA A 140 10.84 -2.55 23.38
N VAL A 141 11.37 -3.13 22.29
CA VAL A 141 12.79 -3.06 21.93
C VAL A 141 13.21 -1.61 21.66
N GLY A 142 12.36 -0.83 21.00
CA GLY A 142 12.62 0.58 20.69
C GLY A 142 12.54 1.54 21.89
N LEU A 143 12.00 1.10 23.04
CA LEU A 143 11.73 1.96 24.19
C LEU A 143 13.00 2.65 24.71
N TRP A 144 14.09 1.89 24.86
CA TRP A 144 15.37 2.45 25.33
C TRP A 144 15.89 3.53 24.39
N GLY A 145 15.90 3.24 23.07
CA GLY A 145 16.34 4.19 22.06
C GLY A 145 15.54 5.49 22.06
N ARG A 146 14.22 5.41 22.30
CA ARG A 146 13.36 6.60 22.40
C ARG A 146 13.70 7.49 23.58
N PHE A 147 13.85 6.90 24.77
CA PHE A 147 14.19 7.68 25.96
C PHE A 147 15.59 8.29 25.86
N VAL A 148 16.55 7.57 25.26
CA VAL A 148 17.89 8.12 25.01
C VAL A 148 17.86 9.24 23.98
N ALA A 149 17.03 9.13 22.93
CA ALA A 149 16.87 10.19 21.95
C ALA A 149 16.25 11.46 22.56
N GLU A 150 15.28 11.30 23.46
CA GLU A 150 14.60 12.43 24.10
C GLU A 150 15.43 13.08 25.21
N PHE A 151 16.08 12.28 26.06
CA PHE A 151 16.73 12.77 27.29
C PHE A 151 18.26 12.75 27.25
N SER A 152 18.88 12.20 26.20
CA SER A 152 20.29 11.75 26.18
C SER A 152 20.59 10.66 27.21
N LEU A 153 21.71 9.95 27.05
CA LEU A 153 22.12 8.92 28.01
C LEU A 153 22.24 9.46 29.46
N PRO A 154 22.90 10.62 29.72
CA PRO A 154 22.94 11.20 31.06
C PRO A 154 21.56 11.49 31.66
N GLY A 155 20.62 12.01 30.87
CA GLY A 155 19.27 12.29 31.35
C GLY A 155 18.50 11.02 31.69
N VAL A 156 18.65 9.95 30.90
CA VAL A 156 18.08 8.63 31.24
C VAL A 156 18.67 8.10 32.54
N LEU A 157 19.99 8.15 32.72
CA LEU A 157 20.65 7.69 33.95
C LEU A 157 20.21 8.49 35.19
N LEU A 158 20.09 9.81 35.07
CA LEU A 158 19.55 10.65 36.14
C LEU A 158 18.09 10.31 36.46
N GLY A 159 17.27 10.06 35.44
CA GLY A 159 15.90 9.59 35.60
C GLY A 159 15.82 8.27 36.37
N LEU A 160 16.68 7.31 36.05
CA LEU A 160 16.78 6.03 36.76
C LEU A 160 17.17 6.21 38.23
N ILE A 161 18.16 7.07 38.51
CA ILE A 161 18.54 7.42 39.89
C ILE A 161 17.36 8.02 40.63
N GLY A 162 16.62 8.95 40.01
CA GLY A 162 15.43 9.57 40.60
C GLY A 162 14.32 8.56 40.89
N LEU A 163 14.02 7.68 39.94
CA LEU A 163 13.07 6.58 40.09
C LEU A 163 13.48 5.69 41.27
N LEU A 164 14.71 5.15 41.27
CA LEU A 164 15.22 4.30 42.34
C LEU A 164 15.19 5.01 43.70
N TRP A 165 15.55 6.29 43.74
CA TRP A 165 15.54 7.06 44.98
C TRP A 165 14.13 7.26 45.55
N THR A 166 13.13 7.48 44.69
CA THR A 166 11.71 7.52 45.10
C THR A 166 11.22 6.17 45.58
N LEU A 167 11.66 5.08 44.94
CA LEU A 167 11.27 3.74 45.28
C LEU A 167 12.01 3.21 46.51
N VAL A 168 13.26 3.54 46.80
CA VAL A 168 14.01 2.90 47.91
C VAL A 168 13.86 3.64 49.23
N SER A 169 13.75 4.98 49.21
CA SER A 169 13.67 5.77 50.44
C SER A 169 12.36 5.50 51.21
N ARG A 170 12.41 4.89 52.40
CA ARG A 170 11.22 4.60 53.26
C ARG A 170 10.21 5.76 53.40
N PRO A 171 10.62 7.01 53.71
CA PRO A 171 9.67 8.14 53.78
C PRO A 171 9.08 8.53 52.43
N ARG A 172 9.74 8.20 51.30
CA ARG A 172 9.22 8.45 49.95
C ARG A 172 8.33 7.32 49.44
N ARG A 173 8.60 6.05 49.76
CA ARG A 173 7.68 4.93 49.46
C ARG A 173 6.28 5.16 50.01
N ARG A 174 6.18 5.85 51.16
CA ARG A 174 4.90 6.20 51.81
C ARG A 174 4.32 7.54 51.32
N ASN A 175 5.02 8.27 50.46
CA ASN A 175 4.53 9.51 49.90
C ASN A 175 3.54 9.19 48.76
N PRO A 176 2.32 9.76 48.76
CA PRO A 176 1.30 9.47 47.74
C PRO A 176 1.75 9.81 46.31
N VAL A 177 2.72 10.71 46.12
CA VAL A 177 3.25 11.11 44.81
C VAL A 177 4.04 10.00 44.13
N THR A 178 4.73 9.15 44.88
CA THR A 178 5.53 8.06 44.31
C THR A 178 4.69 7.05 43.52
N PRO A 179 3.63 6.44 44.09
CA PRO A 179 2.77 5.56 43.31
C PRO A 179 1.99 6.29 42.23
N LEU A 180 1.65 7.58 42.41
CA LEU A 180 1.04 8.39 41.35
C LEU A 180 1.92 8.43 40.09
N LEU A 181 3.20 8.81 40.24
CA LEU A 181 4.13 8.90 39.12
C LEU A 181 4.44 7.52 38.51
N ALA A 182 4.73 6.52 39.34
CA ALA A 182 5.09 5.19 38.87
C ALA A 182 3.92 4.49 38.14
N LEU A 183 2.71 4.51 38.70
CA LEU A 183 1.54 3.88 38.06
C LEU A 183 1.11 4.64 36.79
N THR A 184 1.22 5.97 36.79
CA THR A 184 0.96 6.78 35.59
C THR A 184 1.92 6.39 34.47
N PHE A 185 3.23 6.38 34.76
CA PHE A 185 4.26 5.99 33.79
C PHE A 185 4.02 4.58 33.25
N LEU A 186 3.80 3.59 34.13
CA LEU A 186 3.55 2.21 33.73
C LEU A 186 2.30 2.07 32.86
N ALA A 187 1.20 2.74 33.22
CA ALA A 187 -0.05 2.67 32.45
C ALA A 187 0.11 3.26 31.05
N ILE A 188 0.79 4.42 30.93
CA ILE A 188 1.05 5.06 29.63
C ILE A 188 1.97 4.19 28.78
N VAL A 189 3.09 3.72 29.33
CA VAL A 189 4.04 2.86 28.60
C VAL A 189 3.34 1.57 28.17
N ALA A 190 2.63 0.89 29.07
CA ALA A 190 1.92 -0.34 28.74
C ALA A 190 0.90 -0.14 27.61
N PHE A 191 0.11 0.94 27.67
CA PHE A 191 -0.82 1.31 26.59
C PHE A 191 -0.08 1.55 25.27
N ASN A 192 0.99 2.34 25.28
CA ASN A 192 1.74 2.67 24.07
C ASN A 192 2.46 1.48 23.43
N LEU A 193 2.80 0.45 24.22
CA LEU A 193 3.37 -0.79 23.70
C LEU A 193 2.35 -1.54 22.85
N VAL A 194 1.05 -1.47 23.17
CA VAL A 194 0.00 -2.25 22.51
C VAL A 194 -0.88 -1.42 21.57
N TYR A 195 -0.69 -0.10 21.52
CA TYR A 195 -1.49 0.80 20.69
C TYR A 195 -0.87 0.98 19.30
N GLY A 196 -1.61 0.56 18.28
CA GLY A 196 -1.12 0.34 16.93
C GLY A 196 -1.28 1.51 15.96
N ILE A 197 -0.87 2.72 16.34
CA ILE A 197 -0.96 3.93 15.50
C ILE A 197 0.40 4.33 14.90
N GLY A 198 0.39 4.98 13.72
CA GLY A 198 1.61 5.37 13.00
C GLY A 198 2.47 6.42 13.72
N ASP A 199 1.84 7.36 14.42
CA ASP A 199 2.44 8.47 15.16
C ASP A 199 2.52 8.22 16.67
N ILE A 200 2.76 6.96 17.06
CA ILE A 200 2.76 6.51 18.47
C ILE A 200 3.67 7.33 19.40
N TYR A 201 4.69 8.01 18.85
CA TYR A 201 5.64 8.81 19.62
C TYR A 201 4.96 9.97 20.37
N VAL A 202 3.90 10.56 19.82
CA VAL A 202 3.14 11.65 20.47
C VAL A 202 2.52 11.17 21.78
N PHE A 203 2.13 9.89 21.85
CA PHE A 203 1.51 9.31 23.03
C PHE A 203 2.52 9.07 24.18
N PHE A 204 3.83 9.21 23.95
CA PHE A 204 4.84 9.14 25.01
C PHE A 204 5.04 10.47 25.76
N VAL A 205 4.50 11.59 25.27
CA VAL A 205 4.67 12.92 25.91
C VAL A 205 4.34 12.90 27.42
N PRO A 206 3.23 12.28 27.89
CA PRO A 206 2.96 12.21 29.32
C PRO A 206 3.97 11.35 30.10
N ALA A 207 4.53 10.31 29.50
CA ALA A 207 5.59 9.50 30.10
C ALA A 207 6.91 10.27 30.18
N TYR A 208 7.25 11.06 29.16
CA TYR A 208 8.40 11.96 29.17
C TYR A 208 8.26 13.03 30.25
N LEU A 209 7.07 13.61 30.45
CA LEU A 209 6.83 14.54 31.54
C LEU A 209 7.09 13.91 32.92
N VAL A 210 6.63 12.68 33.16
CA VAL A 210 6.93 11.95 34.40
C VAL A 210 8.44 11.68 34.52
N TRP A 211 9.09 11.32 33.42
CA TRP A 211 10.53 11.07 33.40
C TRP A 211 11.33 12.33 33.75
N SER A 212 10.96 13.51 33.22
CA SER A 212 11.57 14.80 33.57
C SER A 212 11.53 15.09 35.08
N LEU A 213 10.45 14.69 35.76
CA LEU A 213 10.36 14.80 37.22
C LEU A 213 11.34 13.85 37.91
N TRP A 214 11.53 12.63 37.39
CA TRP A 214 12.56 11.73 37.91
C TRP A 214 13.97 12.23 37.62
N VAL A 215 14.24 12.86 36.47
CA VAL A 215 15.53 13.52 36.21
C VAL A 215 15.82 14.58 37.27
N MET A 216 14.84 15.44 37.58
CA MET A 216 14.96 16.44 38.65
C MET A 216 15.23 15.79 40.02
N LEU A 217 14.49 14.72 40.36
CA LEU A 217 14.69 14.01 41.62
C LEU A 217 16.05 13.29 41.68
N GLY A 218 16.52 12.77 40.54
CA GLY A 218 17.82 12.11 40.40
C GLY A 218 18.97 13.09 40.57
N ALA A 219 18.89 14.27 39.95
CA ALA A 219 19.85 15.35 40.15
C ALA A 219 19.93 15.75 41.64
N ARG A 220 18.77 15.85 42.32
CA ARG A 220 18.72 16.12 43.77
C ARG A 220 19.27 14.97 44.62
N ALA A 221 19.05 13.72 44.21
CA ALA A 221 19.59 12.55 44.90
C ALA A 221 21.12 12.52 44.77
N LEU A 222 21.63 12.80 43.57
CA LEU A 222 23.05 12.84 43.26
C LEU A 222 23.76 13.97 44.02
N THR A 223 23.20 15.19 44.06
CA THR A 223 23.80 16.26 44.85
C THR A 223 23.86 15.92 46.33
N ARG A 224 22.82 15.31 46.89
CA ARG A 224 22.85 14.83 48.28
C ARG A 224 23.92 13.77 48.50
N LEU A 225 24.12 12.85 47.56
CA LEU A 225 25.17 11.84 47.67
C LEU A 225 26.56 12.50 47.65
N LEU A 226 26.77 13.46 46.74
CA LEU A 226 28.03 14.18 46.59
C LEU A 226 28.33 15.13 47.77
N THR A 227 27.32 15.64 48.47
CA THR A 227 27.53 16.48 49.67
C THR A 227 27.73 15.67 50.95
N VAL A 228 27.12 14.48 51.06
CA VAL A 228 27.20 13.63 52.25
C VAL A 228 28.40 12.67 52.21
N ALA A 229 28.80 12.17 51.04
CA ALA A 229 29.92 11.24 50.91
C ALA A 229 31.27 11.81 51.43
N PRO A 230 31.65 13.07 51.16
CA PRO A 230 32.87 13.65 51.71
C PRO A 230 32.82 13.85 53.24
N ALA A 231 31.63 13.98 53.83
CA ALA A 231 31.46 14.13 55.28
C ALA A 231 31.67 12.78 56.01
N ALA A 232 31.35 11.66 55.37
CA ALA A 232 31.53 10.31 55.93
C ALA A 232 33.00 9.85 55.99
N PHE A 233 33.89 10.44 55.19
CA PHE A 233 35.34 10.17 55.19
C PHE A 233 36.16 11.20 55.99
N ARG A 234 35.51 12.07 56.78
CA ARG A 234 36.22 13.04 57.64
C ARG A 234 36.87 12.35 58.84
N THR A 235 38.15 12.61 59.07
CA THR A 235 38.96 12.08 60.18
C THR A 235 38.85 12.89 61.48
N ARG A 236 38.07 13.99 61.50
CA ARG A 236 37.85 14.82 62.70
C ARG A 236 36.37 14.85 63.10
N PRO A 237 36.06 14.76 64.41
CA PRO A 237 34.70 14.87 64.90
C PRO A 237 34.17 16.31 64.69
N PRO A 238 32.88 16.48 64.37
CA PRO A 238 32.28 17.79 64.17
C PRO A 238 32.25 18.61 65.45
N ARG A 239 32.48 19.92 65.35
CA ARG A 239 32.37 20.83 66.49
C ARG A 239 30.89 21.04 66.85
N ALA A 240 30.58 21.17 68.13
CA ALA A 240 29.23 21.47 68.61
C ALA A 240 28.74 22.79 67.98
N GLY A 241 27.71 22.70 67.12
CA GLY A 241 27.16 23.83 66.36
C GLY A 241 27.49 23.85 64.86
N GLU A 242 28.37 22.96 64.36
CA GLU A 242 28.51 22.74 62.92
C GLU A 242 27.27 22.01 62.39
N ASP A 243 26.47 22.69 61.57
CA ASP A 243 25.33 22.10 60.90
C ASP A 243 25.80 21.06 59.86
N LEU A 244 25.87 19.82 60.32
CA LEU A 244 26.23 18.62 59.54
C LEU A 244 25.25 18.29 58.41
N SER A 245 24.13 19.03 58.29
CA SER A 245 23.13 18.79 57.24
C SER A 245 23.51 19.32 55.85
N GLY A 246 24.70 19.93 55.70
CA GLY A 246 25.17 20.44 54.41
C GLY A 246 24.51 21.77 54.04
N SER A 247 24.46 22.71 54.99
CA SER A 247 24.02 24.10 54.79
C SER A 247 25.15 24.99 54.23
N SER A 248 25.79 24.59 53.12
CA SER A 248 26.37 25.59 52.22
C SER A 248 25.32 25.90 51.14
N SER A 249 24.70 27.07 51.27
CA SER A 249 23.66 27.59 50.36
C SER A 249 24.06 27.53 48.88
N SER A 250 25.35 27.65 48.59
CA SER A 250 25.92 27.60 47.23
C SER A 250 25.80 26.23 46.54
N VAL A 251 25.99 25.11 47.25
CA VAL A 251 25.91 23.76 46.65
C VAL A 251 24.45 23.33 46.42
N ASN A 252 23.52 23.80 47.26
CA ASN A 252 22.09 23.57 47.06
C ASN A 252 21.50 24.38 45.88
N LEU A 253 22.14 25.49 45.49
CA LEU A 253 21.77 26.29 44.32
C LEU A 253 22.41 25.80 43.02
N PHE A 254 23.56 25.12 43.08
CA PHE A 254 24.28 24.67 41.89
C PHE A 254 23.46 23.72 41.01
N ALA A 255 22.83 22.68 41.56
CA ALA A 255 22.01 21.76 40.76
C ALA A 255 20.79 22.40 40.08
N PRO A 256 19.94 23.19 40.78
CA PRO A 256 18.83 23.86 40.09
C PRO A 256 19.34 24.87 39.07
N LEU A 257 20.44 25.59 39.32
CA LEU A 257 21.05 26.49 38.33
C LEU A 257 21.63 25.73 37.13
N ALA A 258 22.30 24.59 37.35
CA ALA A 258 22.83 23.75 36.28
C ALA A 258 21.70 23.11 35.45
N LEU A 259 20.60 22.69 36.09
CA LEU A 259 19.40 22.21 35.39
C LEU A 259 18.70 23.32 34.62
N LEU A 260 18.63 24.55 35.17
CA LEU A 260 18.10 25.73 34.47
C LEU A 260 18.99 26.13 33.29
N ALA A 261 20.31 26.09 33.46
CA ALA A 261 21.27 26.35 32.39
C ALA A 261 21.16 25.28 31.29
N LEU A 262 21.07 24.00 31.67
CA LEU A 262 20.84 22.90 30.73
C LEU A 262 19.49 23.07 30.01
N ALA A 263 18.41 23.42 30.72
CA ALA A 263 17.12 23.68 30.11
C ALA A 263 17.17 24.87 29.15
N GLY A 264 17.87 25.94 29.49
CA GLY A 264 18.12 27.09 28.61
C GLY A 264 18.93 26.71 27.38
N LEU A 265 19.99 25.91 27.54
CA LEU A 265 20.80 25.39 26.43
C LEU A 265 19.99 24.48 25.51
N LEU A 266 19.18 23.57 26.07
CA LEU A 266 18.29 22.71 25.29
C LEU A 266 17.20 23.52 24.59
N LEU A 267 16.65 24.55 25.24
CA LEU A 267 15.68 25.44 24.61
C LEU A 267 16.32 26.16 23.43
N VAL A 268 17.43 26.86 23.63
CA VAL A 268 18.13 27.61 22.56
C VAL A 268 18.60 26.67 21.44
N GLY A 269 19.18 25.53 21.80
CA GLY A 269 19.70 24.56 20.83
C GLY A 269 18.62 23.87 20.00
N ASN A 270 17.41 23.71 20.53
CA ASN A 270 16.29 23.08 19.81
C ASN A 270 15.26 24.08 19.25
N PHE A 271 15.26 25.35 19.68
CA PHE A 271 14.21 26.32 19.33
C PHE A 271 14.06 26.47 17.83
N ALA A 272 15.14 26.71 17.09
CA ALA A 272 15.09 26.89 15.63
C ALA A 272 14.54 25.65 14.90
N ARG A 273 14.77 24.45 15.43
CA ARG A 273 14.24 23.19 14.87
C ARG A 273 12.75 23.00 15.19
N MET A 274 12.32 23.46 16.37
CA MET A 274 10.94 23.31 16.87
C MET A 274 10.02 24.47 16.43
N ASP A 275 10.58 25.61 16.05
CA ASP A 275 9.82 26.74 15.53
C ASP A 275 9.29 26.41 14.13
N ARG A 276 7.99 26.10 14.09
CA ARG A 276 7.24 25.82 12.87
C ARG A 276 6.25 26.95 12.57
N SER A 277 6.40 28.12 13.18
CA SER A 277 5.45 29.25 13.07
C SER A 277 5.33 29.80 11.64
N ALA A 278 6.39 29.69 10.85
CA ALA A 278 6.41 30.08 9.45
C ALA A 278 6.29 28.89 8.47
N ASP A 279 6.10 27.66 8.96
CA ASP A 279 5.96 26.49 8.10
C ASP A 279 4.59 26.51 7.41
N ARG A 280 4.60 26.82 6.10
CA ARG A 280 3.41 26.86 5.25
C ARG A 280 3.39 25.72 4.23
N THR A 281 4.25 24.71 4.34
CA THR A 281 4.43 23.68 3.31
C THR A 281 3.12 23.00 2.92
N ALA A 282 2.31 22.58 3.89
CA ALA A 282 1.02 21.93 3.61
C ALA A 282 0.02 22.88 2.93
N ARG A 283 0.04 24.18 3.29
CA ARG A 283 -0.82 25.20 2.67
C ARG A 283 -0.39 25.45 1.23
N THR A 284 0.89 25.71 0.99
CA THR A 284 1.45 25.98 -0.34
C THR A 284 1.17 24.81 -1.29
N ALA A 285 1.38 23.56 -0.85
CA ALA A 285 1.08 22.39 -1.68
C ALA A 285 -0.40 22.31 -2.09
N TRP A 286 -1.33 22.67 -1.20
CA TRP A 286 -2.75 22.70 -1.52
C TRP A 286 -3.16 23.88 -2.39
N GLU A 287 -2.58 25.07 -2.19
CA GLU A 287 -2.79 26.22 -3.08
C GLU A 287 -2.34 25.89 -4.51
N GLU A 288 -1.22 25.18 -4.66
CA GLU A 288 -0.74 24.68 -5.96
C GLU A 288 -1.70 23.65 -6.58
N ILE A 289 -2.19 22.67 -5.81
CA ILE A 289 -3.19 21.69 -6.28
C ILE A 289 -4.47 22.39 -6.72
N LEU A 290 -5.03 23.26 -5.88
CA LEU A 290 -6.32 23.91 -6.13
C LEU A 290 -6.26 24.94 -7.26
N GLY A 291 -5.05 25.43 -7.58
CA GLY A 291 -4.78 26.28 -8.75
C GLY A 291 -4.71 25.54 -10.08
N GLN A 292 -4.67 24.20 -10.08
CA GLN A 292 -4.74 23.40 -11.30
C GLN A 292 -6.15 23.45 -11.92
N PRO A 293 -6.30 23.18 -13.24
CA PRO A 293 -7.59 23.19 -13.93
C PRO A 293 -8.44 21.94 -13.61
N ILE A 294 -8.72 21.72 -12.33
CA ILE A 294 -9.55 20.63 -11.83
C ILE A 294 -11.02 20.94 -12.14
N PRO A 295 -11.76 20.05 -12.82
CA PRO A 295 -13.19 20.24 -13.10
C PRO A 295 -13.99 20.52 -11.83
N GLU A 296 -15.05 21.32 -11.97
CA GLU A 296 -15.99 21.58 -10.88
C GLU A 296 -16.61 20.27 -10.37
N ASP A 297 -16.99 20.28 -9.08
CA ASP A 297 -17.56 19.13 -8.38
C ASP A 297 -16.66 17.87 -8.38
N SER A 298 -15.34 17.98 -8.60
CA SER A 298 -14.45 16.82 -8.54
C SER A 298 -14.23 16.30 -7.10
N LEU A 299 -14.02 14.99 -6.98
CA LEU A 299 -13.55 14.32 -5.78
C LEU A 299 -12.03 14.21 -5.80
N LEU A 300 -11.37 14.68 -4.74
CA LEU A 300 -9.94 14.59 -4.55
C LEU A 300 -9.61 13.52 -3.51
N VAL A 301 -8.89 12.48 -3.91
CA VAL A 301 -8.65 11.30 -3.07
C VAL A 301 -7.19 11.19 -2.69
N SER A 302 -6.91 10.89 -1.42
CA SER A 302 -5.60 10.42 -0.98
C SER A 302 -5.70 9.17 -0.11
N ASN A 303 -4.56 8.52 0.15
CA ASN A 303 -4.45 7.38 1.05
C ASN A 303 -4.27 7.76 2.53
N ASP A 304 -4.04 9.05 2.83
CA ASP A 304 -3.82 9.56 4.19
C ASP A 304 -4.77 10.71 4.51
N ARG A 305 -5.20 10.79 5.77
CA ARG A 305 -6.05 11.86 6.30
C ARG A 305 -5.26 13.18 6.45
N ASP A 306 -4.00 13.10 6.87
CA ASP A 306 -3.20 14.28 7.23
C ASP A 306 -2.90 15.13 5.98
N GLU A 307 -3.00 14.48 4.83
CA GLU A 307 -2.89 15.02 3.49
C GLU A 307 -4.12 15.79 3.02
N VAL A 308 -5.32 15.42 3.48
CA VAL A 308 -6.60 15.98 2.99
C VAL A 308 -7.16 17.05 3.94
N VAL A 309 -6.93 16.92 5.24
CA VAL A 309 -7.46 17.88 6.23
C VAL A 309 -7.07 19.35 5.99
N PRO A 310 -5.90 19.72 5.42
CA PRO A 310 -5.63 21.11 5.07
C PRO A 310 -6.58 21.65 3.98
N GLN A 311 -6.99 20.82 3.01
CA GLN A 311 -7.99 21.21 2.01
C GLN A 311 -9.35 21.49 2.67
N TRP A 312 -9.73 20.72 3.69
CA TRP A 312 -10.98 20.97 4.42
C TRP A 312 -10.95 22.33 5.12
N TYR A 313 -9.80 22.72 5.68
CA TYR A 313 -9.65 24.06 6.26
C TYR A 313 -9.84 25.15 5.19
N LEU A 314 -9.12 25.05 4.07
CA LEU A 314 -9.24 26.01 2.96
C LEU A 314 -10.69 26.10 2.42
N LYS A 315 -11.39 24.97 2.31
CA LYS A 315 -12.79 24.90 1.89
C LYS A 315 -13.76 25.51 2.90
N TYR A 316 -13.80 24.98 4.12
CA TYR A 316 -14.87 25.29 5.09
C TYR A 316 -14.62 26.56 5.89
N VAL A 317 -13.36 27.02 5.98
CA VAL A 317 -13.00 28.23 6.73
C VAL A 317 -12.69 29.39 5.77
N GLU A 318 -11.91 29.15 4.73
CA GLU A 318 -11.47 30.23 3.81
C GLU A 318 -12.32 30.32 2.52
N GLY A 319 -13.21 29.37 2.26
CA GLY A 319 -14.09 29.38 1.08
C GLY A 319 -13.36 29.10 -0.25
N VAL A 320 -12.18 28.50 -0.22
CA VAL A 320 -11.39 28.19 -1.42
C VAL A 320 -11.88 26.89 -2.05
N ARG A 321 -12.27 26.93 -3.33
CA ARG A 321 -12.77 25.78 -4.11
C ARG A 321 -13.81 24.94 -3.35
N PRO A 322 -14.94 25.53 -2.94
CA PRO A 322 -15.97 24.84 -2.15
C PRO A 322 -16.67 23.71 -2.94
N ASP A 323 -16.54 23.73 -4.27
CA ASP A 323 -16.99 22.68 -5.20
C ASP A 323 -16.23 21.35 -5.00
N LEU A 324 -14.96 21.42 -4.63
CA LEU A 324 -14.11 20.23 -4.50
C LEU A 324 -14.29 19.53 -3.15
N VAL A 325 -14.25 18.19 -3.16
CA VAL A 325 -14.39 17.37 -1.95
C VAL A 325 -13.19 16.45 -1.78
N GLY A 326 -12.41 16.68 -0.72
CA GLY A 326 -11.33 15.80 -0.30
C GLY A 326 -11.83 14.56 0.45
N LEU A 327 -11.40 13.37 0.03
CA LEU A 327 -11.74 12.07 0.63
C LEU A 327 -10.48 11.24 0.94
N PHE A 328 -10.55 10.43 1.99
CA PHE A 328 -9.48 9.54 2.43
C PHE A 328 -10.04 8.29 3.15
N PRO A 329 -9.23 7.24 3.36
CA PRO A 329 -9.70 6.04 4.05
C PRO A 329 -10.10 6.27 5.50
N ARG A 330 -10.95 5.39 6.03
CA ARG A 330 -11.44 5.36 7.42
C ARG A 330 -12.25 6.59 7.83
N LEU A 331 -12.87 7.28 6.87
CA LEU A 331 -13.86 8.33 7.13
C LEU A 331 -15.10 7.81 7.88
N GLN A 332 -15.51 6.58 7.59
CA GLN A 332 -16.55 5.85 8.32
C GLN A 332 -16.14 4.39 8.54
N PRO A 333 -16.75 3.69 9.52
CA PRO A 333 -16.68 2.24 9.60
C PRO A 333 -17.24 1.59 8.33
N GLY A 334 -16.71 0.42 7.98
CA GLY A 334 -17.21 -0.39 6.86
C GLY A 334 -16.25 -0.49 5.69
N ASP A 335 -16.61 -1.37 4.77
CA ASP A 335 -15.74 -1.84 3.70
C ASP A 335 -15.48 -0.82 2.60
N ASP A 336 -16.41 0.12 2.37
CA ASP A 336 -16.30 1.18 1.36
C ASP A 336 -15.24 2.24 1.69
N TRP A 337 -14.87 2.37 2.97
CA TRP A 337 -13.89 3.35 3.45
C TRP A 337 -12.60 2.69 3.93
N ALA A 338 -12.47 1.37 3.87
CA ALA A 338 -11.38 0.65 4.52
C ALA A 338 -9.98 1.01 3.99
N ASN A 339 -9.86 1.33 2.69
CA ASN A 339 -8.60 1.69 2.03
C ASN A 339 -8.86 2.59 0.81
N VAL A 340 -7.78 3.13 0.24
CA VAL A 340 -7.86 4.13 -0.85
C VAL A 340 -8.56 3.59 -2.10
N SER A 341 -8.40 2.31 -2.43
CA SER A 341 -9.09 1.70 -3.57
C SER A 341 -10.61 1.69 -3.37
N GLN A 342 -11.07 1.44 -2.14
CA GLN A 342 -12.50 1.44 -1.83
C GLN A 342 -13.09 2.85 -1.85
N VAL A 343 -12.32 3.85 -1.36
CA VAL A 343 -12.72 5.26 -1.46
C VAL A 343 -12.83 5.70 -2.91
N ILE A 344 -11.90 5.31 -3.78
CA ILE A 344 -11.96 5.60 -5.22
C ILE A 344 -13.17 4.91 -5.84
N ALA A 345 -13.37 3.61 -5.59
CA ALA A 345 -14.52 2.87 -6.12
C ALA A 345 -15.85 3.45 -5.65
N ARG A 346 -15.92 3.97 -4.42
CA ARG A 346 -17.06 4.70 -3.89
C ARG A 346 -17.27 6.02 -4.61
N GLY A 347 -16.21 6.79 -4.78
CA GLY A 347 -16.23 8.07 -5.50
C GLY A 347 -16.74 7.91 -6.94
N LEU A 348 -16.27 6.89 -7.66
CA LEU A 348 -16.73 6.61 -9.02
C LEU A 348 -18.24 6.31 -9.11
N ARG A 349 -18.86 5.71 -8.08
CA ARG A 349 -20.31 5.48 -8.03
C ARG A 349 -21.14 6.77 -7.94
N THR A 350 -20.53 7.88 -7.52
CA THR A 350 -21.22 9.18 -7.44
C THR A 350 -21.41 9.83 -8.82
N GLY A 351 -20.70 9.35 -9.85
CA GLY A 351 -20.67 9.96 -11.19
C GLY A 351 -19.81 11.22 -11.28
N ARG A 352 -19.18 11.65 -10.19
CA ARG A 352 -18.29 12.82 -10.16
C ARG A 352 -16.89 12.45 -10.68
N PRO A 353 -16.16 13.39 -11.30
CA PRO A 353 -14.76 13.17 -11.65
C PRO A 353 -13.92 12.87 -10.40
N VAL A 354 -13.08 11.84 -10.46
CA VAL A 354 -12.25 11.41 -9.32
C VAL A 354 -10.78 11.60 -9.66
N TYR A 355 -10.08 12.37 -8.85
CA TYR A 355 -8.63 12.59 -8.98
C TYR A 355 -7.90 12.12 -7.74
N THR A 356 -6.78 11.43 -7.91
CA THR A 356 -5.84 11.27 -6.80
C THR A 356 -4.96 12.52 -6.71
N ILE A 357 -4.66 13.00 -5.50
CA ILE A 357 -3.88 14.25 -5.32
C ILE A 357 -2.38 14.10 -5.55
N LYS A 358 -1.93 12.85 -5.74
CA LYS A 358 -0.56 12.42 -5.98
C LYS A 358 -0.58 11.11 -6.76
N GLN A 359 0.57 10.72 -7.28
CA GLN A 359 0.75 9.38 -7.83
C GLN A 359 0.71 8.34 -6.71
N MET A 360 -0.02 7.25 -6.94
CA MET A 360 -0.10 6.09 -6.07
C MET A 360 0.12 4.81 -6.90
N PRO A 361 1.39 4.49 -7.22
CA PRO A 361 1.77 3.34 -8.05
C PRO A 361 1.13 2.05 -7.55
N GLY A 362 0.56 1.28 -8.47
CA GLY A 362 -0.16 0.04 -8.16
C GLY A 362 -1.69 0.18 -8.14
N LEU A 363 -2.24 1.39 -7.98
CA LEU A 363 -3.69 1.59 -8.24
C LEU A 363 -4.06 1.26 -9.70
N SER A 364 -3.09 1.32 -10.62
CA SER A 364 -3.22 0.91 -12.02
C SER A 364 -3.65 -0.55 -12.20
N VAL A 365 -3.47 -1.40 -11.17
CA VAL A 365 -3.92 -2.79 -11.23
C VAL A 365 -5.44 -2.91 -11.27
N LYS A 366 -6.13 -1.95 -10.65
CA LYS A 366 -7.59 -1.94 -10.55
C LYS A 366 -8.24 -0.81 -11.32
N PHE A 367 -7.57 0.33 -11.47
CA PHE A 367 -8.15 1.51 -12.09
C PHE A 367 -7.33 2.02 -13.29
N ALA A 368 -8.01 2.32 -14.39
CA ALA A 368 -7.43 3.07 -15.50
C ALA A 368 -7.23 4.53 -15.07
N GLN A 369 -6.08 5.11 -15.42
CA GLN A 369 -5.69 6.45 -14.98
C GLN A 369 -5.12 7.27 -16.14
N ARG A 370 -5.37 8.58 -16.10
CA ARG A 370 -4.79 9.56 -17.03
C ARG A 370 -4.21 10.73 -16.25
N GLY A 371 -3.01 11.17 -16.61
CA GLY A 371 -2.37 12.32 -15.98
C GLY A 371 -0.85 12.21 -15.98
N PRO A 372 -0.17 13.11 -15.24
CA PRO A 372 -0.76 14.09 -14.32
C PRO A 372 -1.55 15.19 -15.05
N LEU A 373 -2.54 15.79 -14.38
CA LEU A 373 -3.43 16.83 -14.94
C LEU A 373 -2.64 18.08 -15.37
N ALA A 374 -1.70 18.51 -14.55
CA ALA A 374 -0.68 19.48 -14.89
C ALA A 374 0.69 18.77 -15.00
N PRO A 375 1.53 19.10 -15.99
CA PRO A 375 2.89 18.57 -16.08
C PRO A 375 3.70 18.95 -14.83
N ALA A 376 4.58 18.07 -14.37
CA ALA A 376 5.55 18.40 -13.32
C ALA A 376 6.44 19.55 -13.80
N THR A 377 6.50 20.65 -13.05
CA THR A 377 7.32 21.83 -13.40
C THR A 377 8.82 21.60 -13.25
N ASP A 378 9.23 20.56 -12.51
CA ASP A 378 10.61 20.07 -12.43
C ASP A 378 10.71 18.62 -12.95
N THR A 379 11.52 18.43 -13.99
CA THR A 379 11.75 17.14 -14.69
C THR A 379 12.62 16.14 -13.93
N ALA A 380 12.92 16.39 -12.65
CA ALA A 380 13.56 15.43 -11.78
C ALA A 380 12.52 14.38 -11.34
N ALA A 381 12.38 13.33 -12.16
CA ALA A 381 11.67 12.07 -11.91
C ALA A 381 10.61 12.15 -10.78
N ALA A 382 9.35 12.38 -11.16
CA ALA A 382 8.20 12.30 -10.26
C ALA A 382 8.38 11.14 -9.26
N THR A 383 8.60 11.47 -7.99
CA THR A 383 8.83 10.47 -6.95
C THR A 383 7.50 9.93 -6.45
N ASP A 384 7.46 8.64 -6.07
CA ASP A 384 6.25 8.04 -5.49
C ASP A 384 5.76 8.89 -4.31
N GLY A 385 4.47 9.20 -4.31
CA GLY A 385 3.84 10.03 -3.28
C GLY A 385 4.10 11.53 -3.41
N GLN A 386 4.71 12.02 -4.50
CA GLN A 386 4.86 13.45 -4.74
C GLN A 386 3.49 14.12 -4.90
N PHE A 387 3.21 15.07 -4.00
CA PHE A 387 2.01 15.91 -4.01
C PHE A 387 1.92 16.75 -5.29
N GLY A 388 0.69 17.05 -5.71
CA GLY A 388 0.45 17.95 -6.84
C GLY A 388 0.37 17.24 -8.19
N LEU A 389 0.75 15.96 -8.29
CA LEU A 389 0.64 15.17 -9.52
C LEU A 389 -0.73 14.51 -9.61
N LEU A 390 -1.74 15.29 -10.02
CA LEU A 390 -3.13 14.84 -10.02
C LEU A 390 -3.39 13.79 -11.10
N MET A 391 -3.81 12.58 -10.72
CA MET A 391 -4.18 11.52 -11.68
C MET A 391 -5.69 11.38 -11.75
N HIS A 392 -6.25 11.54 -12.95
CA HIS A 392 -7.67 11.30 -13.21
C HIS A 392 -7.95 9.80 -13.24
N ILE A 393 -8.87 9.33 -12.40
CA ILE A 393 -9.33 7.95 -12.39
C ILE A 393 -10.49 7.80 -13.39
N LEU A 394 -10.28 7.01 -14.43
CA LEU A 394 -11.23 6.84 -15.53
C LEU A 394 -12.29 5.77 -15.25
N GLY A 395 -11.97 4.79 -14.41
CA GLY A 395 -12.81 3.61 -14.18
C GLY A 395 -11.96 2.36 -13.90
N PRO A 396 -12.53 1.16 -14.07
CA PRO A 396 -11.78 -0.10 -13.97
C PRO A 396 -10.60 -0.18 -14.96
N ALA A 397 -9.50 -0.81 -14.56
CA ALA A 397 -8.31 -0.98 -15.42
C ALA A 397 -8.52 -1.99 -16.56
N VAL A 398 -9.48 -2.91 -16.40
CA VAL A 398 -9.79 -3.95 -17.38
C VAL A 398 -11.09 -3.58 -18.09
N GLU A 399 -10.97 -3.12 -19.34
CA GLU A 399 -12.08 -2.67 -20.17
C GLU A 399 -12.43 -3.66 -21.30
N LYS A 400 -11.50 -4.59 -21.60
CA LYS A 400 -11.65 -5.61 -22.65
C LYS A 400 -11.36 -7.00 -22.11
N THR A 401 -11.81 -8.02 -22.84
CA THR A 401 -11.33 -9.39 -22.64
C THR A 401 -9.86 -9.50 -23.03
N PRO A 402 -9.06 -10.34 -22.34
CA PRO A 402 -7.67 -10.60 -22.74
C PRO A 402 -7.60 -11.12 -24.18
N ASP A 403 -6.58 -10.72 -24.93
CA ASP A 403 -6.35 -11.15 -26.31
C ASP A 403 -5.97 -12.64 -26.36
N ARG A 404 -5.33 -13.15 -25.30
CA ARG A 404 -5.05 -14.59 -25.11
C ARG A 404 -5.73 -15.09 -23.83
N PRO A 405 -6.99 -15.57 -23.93
CA PRO A 405 -7.72 -16.08 -22.78
C PRO A 405 -7.11 -17.39 -22.27
N LEU A 406 -7.11 -17.57 -20.95
CA LEU A 406 -6.63 -18.74 -20.23
C LEU A 406 -7.58 -19.06 -19.06
N ALA A 407 -7.36 -20.21 -18.42
CA ALA A 407 -8.06 -20.58 -17.20
C ALA A 407 -7.14 -21.31 -16.21
N LEU A 408 -5.92 -20.79 -16.03
CA LEU A 408 -4.93 -21.41 -15.15
C LEU A 408 -5.16 -21.04 -13.69
N THR A 409 -5.06 -22.01 -12.80
CA THR A 409 -5.22 -21.81 -11.35
C THR A 409 -3.87 -21.87 -10.64
N TYR A 410 -3.64 -20.92 -9.74
CA TYR A 410 -2.45 -20.83 -8.90
C TYR A 410 -2.88 -21.05 -7.45
N GLY A 411 -2.64 -22.28 -6.99
CA GLY A 411 -3.24 -22.79 -5.76
C GLY A 411 -4.77 -22.72 -5.83
N ASP A 412 -5.39 -22.41 -4.69
CA ASP A 412 -6.84 -22.22 -4.55
C ASP A 412 -7.24 -20.72 -4.47
N ALA A 413 -6.30 -19.81 -4.71
CA ALA A 413 -6.48 -18.38 -4.43
C ALA A 413 -6.57 -17.50 -5.67
N LEU A 414 -5.78 -17.77 -6.72
CA LEU A 414 -5.73 -16.93 -7.93
C LEU A 414 -6.05 -17.75 -9.18
N LYS A 415 -6.86 -17.16 -10.07
CA LYS A 415 -7.06 -17.63 -11.44
C LYS A 415 -6.45 -16.63 -12.41
N LEU A 416 -5.64 -17.09 -13.36
CA LEU A 416 -5.20 -16.31 -14.50
C LEU A 416 -6.23 -16.50 -15.62
N VAL A 417 -6.98 -15.42 -15.92
CA VAL A 417 -8.06 -15.39 -16.92
C VAL A 417 -7.51 -15.21 -18.34
N GLY A 418 -6.28 -14.72 -18.47
CA GLY A 418 -5.62 -14.52 -19.75
C GLY A 418 -4.43 -13.60 -19.61
N TYR A 419 -3.81 -13.30 -20.74
CA TYR A 419 -2.69 -12.38 -20.81
C TYR A 419 -2.60 -11.67 -22.16
N ASP A 420 -1.98 -10.49 -22.17
CA ASP A 420 -1.60 -9.76 -23.38
C ASP A 420 -0.08 -9.60 -23.41
N VAL A 421 0.49 -9.44 -24.60
CA VAL A 421 1.94 -9.22 -24.79
C VAL A 421 2.16 -8.14 -25.83
N GLU A 422 2.98 -7.14 -25.49
CA GLU A 422 3.35 -6.02 -26.36
C GLU A 422 4.85 -5.65 -26.23
N PRO A 423 5.62 -5.56 -27.33
CA PRO A 423 5.26 -6.02 -28.66
C PRO A 423 5.05 -7.55 -28.65
N ALA A 424 4.20 -8.03 -29.54
CA ALA A 424 3.86 -9.46 -29.61
C ALA A 424 5.04 -10.36 -30.07
N MET A 425 6.15 -9.75 -30.50
CA MET A 425 7.39 -10.44 -30.88
C MET A 425 8.60 -9.83 -30.18
N ALA A 426 9.54 -10.70 -29.82
CA ALA A 426 10.74 -10.32 -29.09
C ALA A 426 11.86 -9.83 -30.03
N THR A 427 12.49 -8.71 -29.67
CA THR A 427 13.74 -8.23 -30.29
C THR A 427 14.88 -8.32 -29.28
N THR A 428 16.12 -8.51 -29.75
CA THR A 428 17.31 -8.50 -28.89
C THR A 428 17.46 -7.15 -28.19
N GLY A 429 17.58 -7.13 -26.86
CA GLY A 429 17.64 -5.90 -26.06
C GLY A 429 16.31 -5.16 -25.96
N GLY A 430 15.24 -5.68 -26.59
CA GLY A 430 13.90 -5.12 -26.52
C GLY A 430 13.24 -5.38 -25.16
N VAL A 431 12.26 -4.52 -24.85
CA VAL A 431 11.38 -4.69 -23.69
C VAL A 431 10.05 -5.26 -24.17
N ILE A 432 9.60 -6.34 -23.54
CA ILE A 432 8.24 -6.84 -23.69
C ILE A 432 7.42 -6.50 -22.44
N ALA A 433 6.21 -6.00 -22.63
CA ALA A 433 5.20 -5.83 -21.61
C ALA A 433 4.25 -7.03 -21.67
N VAL A 434 4.26 -7.85 -20.63
CA VAL A 434 3.31 -8.95 -20.43
C VAL A 434 2.27 -8.50 -19.41
N THR A 435 1.03 -8.35 -19.85
CA THR A 435 -0.08 -7.99 -18.97
C THR A 435 -0.84 -9.24 -18.58
N LEU A 436 -0.86 -9.57 -17.29
CA LEU A 436 -1.60 -10.69 -16.71
C LEU A 436 -2.97 -10.21 -16.21
N TYR A 437 -4.01 -11.00 -16.46
CA TYR A 437 -5.36 -10.72 -15.97
C TYR A 437 -5.74 -11.69 -14.87
N TRP A 438 -5.66 -11.22 -13.62
CA TRP A 438 -5.89 -12.01 -12.43
C TRP A 438 -7.32 -11.90 -11.93
N GLN A 439 -7.88 -13.02 -11.49
CA GLN A 439 -9.14 -13.09 -10.78
C GLN A 439 -8.98 -13.87 -9.46
N PRO A 440 -8.94 -13.18 -8.30
CA PRO A 440 -8.93 -13.86 -7.01
C PRO A 440 -10.21 -14.68 -6.81
N GLN A 441 -10.05 -15.92 -6.35
CA GLN A 441 -11.14 -16.85 -6.08
C GLN A 441 -11.61 -16.80 -4.61
N ARG A 442 -10.73 -16.37 -3.71
CA ARG A 442 -11.01 -16.17 -2.29
C ARG A 442 -10.17 -15.02 -1.72
N LYS A 443 -10.50 -14.60 -0.49
CA LYS A 443 -9.71 -13.59 0.22
C LYS A 443 -8.26 -14.08 0.42
N ILE A 444 -7.32 -13.22 0.09
CA ILE A 444 -5.89 -13.49 0.18
C ILE A 444 -5.36 -12.82 1.45
N ALA A 445 -4.70 -13.59 2.32
CA ALA A 445 -4.24 -13.07 3.63
C ALA A 445 -2.88 -12.35 3.57
N ARG A 446 -2.11 -12.58 2.52
CA ARG A 446 -0.73 -12.12 2.37
C ARG A 446 -0.57 -11.35 1.06
N ALA A 447 0.33 -10.37 1.05
CA ALA A 447 0.79 -9.78 -0.19
C ALA A 447 1.71 -10.78 -0.91
N TYR A 448 1.44 -11.03 -2.18
CA TYR A 448 2.22 -11.91 -3.05
C TYR A 448 2.99 -11.05 -4.05
N THR A 449 4.17 -11.52 -4.43
CA THR A 449 4.92 -11.08 -5.61
C THR A 449 4.47 -11.95 -6.78
N THR A 450 4.00 -11.36 -7.87
CA THR A 450 3.79 -12.04 -9.15
C THR A 450 5.06 -11.95 -9.98
N PHE A 451 5.25 -12.91 -10.87
CA PHE A 451 6.38 -12.88 -11.79
C PHE A 451 5.99 -13.37 -13.17
N VAL A 452 6.74 -12.88 -14.16
CA VAL A 452 6.80 -13.44 -15.51
C VAL A 452 8.27 -13.63 -15.89
N HIS A 453 8.62 -14.86 -16.23
CA HIS A 453 9.94 -15.27 -16.69
C HIS A 453 9.84 -15.66 -18.17
N VAL A 454 10.85 -15.26 -18.94
CA VAL A 454 10.99 -15.63 -20.36
C VAL A 454 12.14 -16.62 -20.43
N VAL A 455 11.85 -17.85 -20.85
CA VAL A 455 12.83 -18.94 -20.91
C VAL A 455 12.95 -19.50 -22.32
N ASP A 456 14.15 -19.92 -22.70
CA ASP A 456 14.37 -20.62 -23.97
C ASP A 456 13.97 -22.11 -23.90
N ALA A 457 14.15 -22.83 -25.01
CA ALA A 457 13.79 -24.24 -25.13
C ALA A 457 14.58 -25.17 -24.19
N ASP A 458 15.78 -24.76 -23.77
CA ASP A 458 16.62 -25.49 -22.81
C ASP A 458 16.29 -25.12 -21.35
N GLY A 459 15.32 -24.22 -21.15
CA GLY A 459 14.91 -23.71 -19.84
C GLY A 459 15.80 -22.59 -19.30
N ALA A 460 16.71 -22.03 -20.10
CA ALA A 460 17.56 -20.94 -19.66
C ALA A 460 16.80 -19.60 -19.66
N LEU A 461 16.98 -18.83 -18.59
CA LEU A 461 16.33 -17.53 -18.41
C LEU A 461 16.89 -16.47 -19.36
N LEU A 462 16.02 -15.84 -20.14
CA LEU A 462 16.34 -14.75 -21.07
C LEU A 462 15.98 -13.36 -20.52
N GLY A 463 15.02 -13.31 -19.60
CA GLY A 463 14.56 -12.09 -18.93
C GLY A 463 13.48 -12.43 -17.90
N GLN A 464 13.33 -11.58 -16.90
CA GLN A 464 12.30 -11.74 -15.87
C GLN A 464 11.77 -10.39 -15.38
N SER A 465 10.59 -10.44 -14.78
CA SER A 465 10.03 -9.36 -13.97
C SER A 465 9.32 -9.99 -12.76
N ASP A 466 9.74 -9.60 -11.56
CA ASP A 466 9.17 -10.01 -10.28
C ASP A 466 8.76 -8.75 -9.52
N GLN A 467 7.47 -8.59 -9.20
CA GLN A 467 6.97 -7.41 -8.50
C GLN A 467 5.75 -7.70 -7.65
N GLN A 468 5.48 -6.86 -6.66
CA GLN A 468 4.23 -6.91 -5.90
C GLN A 468 3.15 -6.17 -6.68
N PRO A 469 2.18 -6.87 -7.31
CA PRO A 469 1.15 -6.21 -8.08
C PRO A 469 0.27 -5.39 -7.13
N GLY A 470 -0.02 -4.16 -7.55
CA GLY A 470 -0.74 -3.21 -6.73
C GLY A 470 0.12 -2.47 -5.70
N GLY A 471 1.41 -2.78 -5.61
CA GLY A 471 2.38 -2.05 -4.79
C GLY A 471 1.94 -1.91 -3.34
N ALA A 472 2.18 -0.74 -2.75
CA ALA A 472 1.78 -0.42 -1.39
C ALA A 472 0.29 -0.06 -1.25
N TYR A 473 -0.34 0.43 -2.32
CA TYR A 473 -1.67 1.04 -2.26
C TYR A 473 -2.83 0.07 -2.55
N TYR A 474 -2.58 -1.03 -3.28
CA TYR A 474 -3.56 -2.09 -3.52
C TYR A 474 -2.94 -3.50 -3.68
N PRO A 475 -2.15 -3.97 -2.69
CA PRO A 475 -1.51 -5.29 -2.74
C PRO A 475 -2.53 -6.43 -2.84
N THR A 476 -2.07 -7.64 -3.22
CA THR A 476 -2.94 -8.82 -3.36
C THR A 476 -3.74 -9.17 -2.12
N SER A 477 -3.29 -8.79 -0.91
CA SER A 477 -4.04 -8.97 0.34
C SER A 477 -5.31 -8.10 0.44
N LEU A 478 -5.44 -7.08 -0.41
CA LEU A 478 -6.63 -6.21 -0.51
C LEU A 478 -7.55 -6.58 -1.68
N TRP A 479 -7.14 -7.50 -2.56
CA TRP A 479 -7.94 -7.92 -3.70
C TRP A 479 -9.21 -8.64 -3.24
N ARG A 480 -10.34 -8.33 -3.88
CA ARG A 480 -11.63 -8.95 -3.53
C ARG A 480 -11.97 -10.09 -4.49
N PRO A 481 -12.52 -11.21 -3.97
CA PRO A 481 -12.95 -12.32 -4.82
C PRO A 481 -13.83 -11.88 -5.98
N GLY A 482 -13.58 -12.40 -7.17
CA GLY A 482 -14.33 -12.10 -8.39
C GLY A 482 -13.88 -10.85 -9.14
N GLU A 483 -13.09 -9.94 -8.53
CA GLU A 483 -12.50 -8.80 -9.26
C GLU A 483 -11.65 -9.27 -10.44
N LEU A 484 -11.63 -8.51 -11.53
CA LEU A 484 -10.71 -8.72 -12.64
C LEU A 484 -9.66 -7.62 -12.62
N LEU A 485 -8.39 -8.02 -12.46
CA LEU A 485 -7.28 -7.12 -12.14
C LEU A 485 -6.17 -7.26 -13.18
N ARG A 486 -5.58 -6.14 -13.58
CA ARG A 486 -4.54 -6.05 -14.61
C ARG A 486 -3.17 -5.93 -13.96
N ASP A 487 -2.22 -6.80 -14.28
CA ASP A 487 -0.86 -6.76 -13.73
C ASP A 487 0.18 -6.74 -14.86
N GLU A 488 0.88 -5.62 -15.04
CA GLU A 488 1.81 -5.41 -16.16
C GLU A 488 3.26 -5.66 -15.74
N HIS A 489 3.89 -6.65 -16.37
CA HIS A 489 5.30 -6.99 -16.23
C HIS A 489 6.11 -6.49 -17.41
N ARG A 490 7.10 -5.63 -17.17
CA ARG A 490 8.05 -5.19 -18.19
C ARG A 490 9.34 -5.98 -18.08
N ILE A 491 9.71 -6.66 -19.16
CA ILE A 491 10.80 -7.62 -19.19
C ILE A 491 11.76 -7.23 -20.29
N THR A 492 13.00 -6.92 -19.91
CA THR A 492 14.09 -6.70 -20.86
C THR A 492 14.72 -8.03 -21.23
N LEU A 493 14.81 -8.32 -22.52
CA LEU A 493 15.39 -9.56 -23.03
C LEU A 493 16.90 -9.40 -23.24
N ALA A 494 17.70 -10.19 -22.54
CA ALA A 494 19.17 -10.14 -22.64
C ALA A 494 19.67 -10.55 -24.03
N ARG A 495 18.98 -11.49 -24.68
CA ARG A 495 19.27 -11.97 -26.03
C ARG A 495 17.99 -12.52 -26.67
N ALA A 496 17.86 -12.40 -27.99
CA ALA A 496 16.88 -13.16 -28.76
C ALA A 496 17.62 -14.22 -29.61
N GLY A 497 17.35 -15.50 -29.33
CA GLY A 497 17.69 -16.63 -30.21
C GLY A 497 16.77 -16.76 -31.44
N ARG A 498 16.79 -17.94 -32.05
CA ARG A 498 16.04 -18.26 -33.30
C ARG A 498 14.74 -19.04 -33.07
N ALA A 499 14.55 -19.58 -31.86
CA ALA A 499 13.39 -20.39 -31.46
C ALA A 499 12.40 -19.56 -30.63
N PRO A 500 11.13 -19.98 -30.53
CA PRO A 500 10.16 -19.40 -29.60
C PRO A 500 10.61 -19.52 -28.15
N TYR A 501 10.19 -18.57 -27.32
CA TYR A 501 10.45 -18.53 -25.88
C TYR A 501 9.15 -18.81 -25.11
N ALA A 502 9.25 -19.57 -24.03
CA ALA A 502 8.13 -19.79 -23.13
C ALA A 502 8.01 -18.61 -22.16
N LEU A 503 6.78 -18.12 -21.99
CA LEU A 503 6.39 -17.21 -20.93
C LEU A 503 5.91 -18.06 -19.75
N VAL A 504 6.61 -17.96 -18.62
CA VAL A 504 6.28 -18.68 -17.39
C VAL A 504 5.82 -17.67 -16.36
N ALA A 505 4.61 -17.85 -15.81
CA ALA A 505 4.08 -16.98 -14.78
C ALA A 505 3.81 -17.73 -13.48
N GLY A 506 3.88 -17.00 -12.36
CA GLY A 506 3.51 -17.50 -11.06
C GLY A 506 3.45 -16.41 -10.00
N ALA A 507 3.23 -16.83 -8.76
CA ALA A 507 3.20 -15.95 -7.60
C ALA A 507 3.88 -16.61 -6.40
N TYR A 508 4.54 -15.83 -5.55
CA TYR A 508 5.13 -16.29 -4.30
C TYR A 508 5.04 -15.22 -3.20
N ALA A 509 5.08 -15.65 -1.95
CA ALA A 509 5.29 -14.78 -0.80
C ALA A 509 6.73 -14.98 -0.33
N ALA A 510 7.52 -13.90 -0.20
CA ALA A 510 8.93 -13.99 0.16
C ALA A 510 9.20 -14.11 1.68
N SER A 511 8.24 -13.72 2.53
CA SER A 511 8.42 -13.61 3.98
C SER A 511 7.38 -14.43 4.77
N PRO A 512 7.76 -15.17 5.83
CA PRO A 512 9.12 -15.33 6.37
C PRO A 512 10.02 -16.28 5.56
N THR A 513 9.45 -17.07 4.66
CA THR A 513 10.15 -17.94 3.72
C THR A 513 9.50 -17.83 2.36
N LEU A 514 10.26 -18.11 1.29
CA LEU A 514 9.73 -18.13 -0.07
C LEU A 514 8.73 -19.28 -0.21
N GLN A 515 7.46 -18.93 -0.42
CA GLN A 515 6.37 -19.87 -0.59
C GLN A 515 5.61 -19.55 -1.89
N HIS A 516 5.71 -20.43 -2.87
CA HIS A 516 4.95 -20.33 -4.11
C HIS A 516 3.46 -20.59 -3.89
N LEU A 517 2.63 -19.85 -4.62
CA LEU A 517 1.19 -20.08 -4.72
C LEU A 517 0.92 -21.06 -5.87
N GLY A 518 1.10 -22.35 -5.60
CA GLY A 518 1.04 -23.40 -6.63
C GLY A 518 2.30 -23.46 -7.49
N ALA A 519 2.27 -24.29 -8.54
CA ALA A 519 3.38 -24.40 -9.48
C ALA A 519 3.42 -23.18 -10.43
N ALA A 520 4.63 -22.76 -10.80
CA ALA A 520 4.81 -21.88 -11.96
C ALA A 520 4.32 -22.61 -13.22
N GLN A 521 3.67 -21.89 -14.12
CA GLN A 521 3.05 -22.48 -15.32
C GLN A 521 3.43 -21.68 -16.55
N THR A 522 3.67 -22.38 -17.66
CA THR A 522 3.82 -21.76 -18.98
C THR A 522 2.47 -21.21 -19.42
N ILE A 523 2.39 -19.89 -19.58
CA ILE A 523 1.16 -19.19 -19.98
C ILE A 523 1.06 -19.05 -21.51
N GLY A 524 2.18 -19.21 -22.21
CA GLY A 524 2.22 -19.31 -23.67
C GLY A 524 3.62 -19.05 -24.21
N HIS A 525 3.72 -18.78 -25.51
CA HIS A 525 4.99 -18.59 -26.20
C HIS A 525 5.04 -17.29 -26.98
N ILE A 526 6.25 -16.76 -27.16
CA ILE A 526 6.52 -15.60 -28.01
C ILE A 526 7.64 -15.94 -28.99
N ALA A 527 7.53 -15.43 -30.22
CA ALA A 527 8.55 -15.64 -31.24
C ALA A 527 9.54 -14.46 -31.30
N PRO A 528 10.81 -14.69 -31.68
CA PRO A 528 11.71 -13.62 -32.05
C PRO A 528 11.26 -12.95 -33.36
N ALA A 529 11.30 -11.62 -33.42
CA ALA A 529 11.06 -10.85 -34.65
C ALA A 529 12.10 -11.19 -35.72
N ARG A 530 11.70 -11.38 -36.99
CA ARG A 530 12.62 -11.61 -38.12
C ARG A 530 12.51 -10.52 -39.18
N ALA A 531 13.60 -10.31 -39.91
CA ALA A 531 13.67 -9.33 -40.99
C ALA A 531 12.86 -9.73 -42.25
N SER A 532 12.47 -11.00 -42.38
CA SER A 532 11.76 -11.59 -43.52
C SER A 532 10.23 -11.45 -43.49
N ASP A 533 9.70 -10.76 -42.48
CA ASP A 533 8.28 -10.79 -42.12
C ASP A 533 7.49 -9.58 -42.66
N VAL A 534 8.09 -8.85 -43.61
CA VAL A 534 7.44 -7.79 -44.39
C VAL A 534 6.66 -8.43 -45.54
N MET A 535 5.38 -8.08 -45.68
CA MET A 535 4.56 -8.52 -46.82
C MET A 535 5.23 -8.07 -48.13
N PRO A 536 5.59 -8.97 -49.05
CA PRO A 536 6.17 -8.56 -50.33
C PRO A 536 5.14 -7.73 -51.11
N THR A 537 5.56 -6.63 -51.72
CA THR A 537 4.68 -5.81 -52.56
C THR A 537 4.18 -6.55 -53.80
N ASP A 538 4.97 -7.54 -54.28
CA ASP A 538 4.69 -8.32 -55.47
C ASP A 538 4.49 -9.81 -55.11
N ILE A 539 3.35 -10.15 -54.50
CA ILE A 539 2.94 -11.55 -54.35
C ILE A 539 2.52 -12.07 -55.73
N ALA A 540 3.22 -13.10 -56.24
CA ALA A 540 2.96 -13.69 -57.56
C ALA A 540 1.50 -14.13 -57.75
N HIS A 541 0.93 -14.80 -56.75
CA HIS A 541 -0.47 -15.24 -56.74
C HIS A 541 -1.16 -14.82 -55.45
N ARG A 542 -2.01 -13.79 -55.51
CA ARG A 542 -2.93 -13.41 -54.43
C ARG A 542 -4.03 -14.45 -54.29
N ALA A 543 -4.32 -14.87 -53.06
CA ALA A 543 -5.35 -15.87 -52.75
C ALA A 543 -6.41 -15.32 -51.80
N ASP A 544 -5.98 -14.65 -50.72
CA ASP A 544 -6.82 -14.10 -49.64
C ASP A 544 -7.87 -15.12 -49.13
N ILE A 545 -7.39 -16.32 -48.78
CA ILE A 545 -8.23 -17.45 -48.34
C ILE A 545 -8.14 -17.61 -46.82
N ASP A 546 -9.28 -17.53 -46.14
CA ASP A 546 -9.39 -17.74 -44.69
C ASP A 546 -9.53 -19.23 -44.35
N PHE A 547 -8.75 -19.69 -43.38
CA PHE A 547 -8.87 -21.01 -42.76
C PHE A 547 -9.41 -20.86 -41.33
N GLY A 548 -10.67 -21.29 -41.15
CA GLY A 548 -11.33 -21.39 -39.84
C GLY A 548 -11.56 -20.07 -39.10
N GLY A 549 -11.47 -18.91 -39.76
CA GLY A 549 -11.53 -17.60 -39.11
C GLY A 549 -10.32 -17.31 -38.22
N GLN A 550 -9.20 -17.99 -38.48
CA GLN A 550 -7.99 -17.93 -37.66
C GLN A 550 -6.82 -17.33 -38.44
N ILE A 551 -6.49 -17.94 -39.59
CA ILE A 551 -5.33 -17.57 -40.40
C ILE A 551 -5.75 -17.48 -41.87
N THR A 552 -5.22 -16.48 -42.56
CA THR A 552 -5.48 -16.22 -43.97
C THR A 552 -4.22 -16.49 -44.80
N LEU A 553 -4.36 -17.27 -45.87
CA LEU A 553 -3.37 -17.34 -46.93
C LEU A 553 -3.54 -16.11 -47.81
N LEU A 554 -2.68 -15.10 -47.64
CA LEU A 554 -2.68 -13.89 -48.46
C LEU A 554 -2.29 -14.18 -49.90
N GLY A 555 -1.36 -15.12 -50.08
CA GLY A 555 -0.97 -15.60 -51.39
C GLY A 555 0.30 -16.44 -51.35
N TYR A 556 0.81 -16.79 -52.52
CA TYR A 556 1.90 -17.74 -52.66
C TYR A 556 2.73 -17.54 -53.93
N ALA A 557 3.87 -18.22 -53.99
CA ALA A 557 4.71 -18.36 -55.17
C ALA A 557 5.21 -19.81 -55.26
N VAL A 558 5.22 -20.35 -56.48
CA VAL A 558 5.69 -21.72 -56.76
C VAL A 558 6.93 -21.65 -57.65
N THR A 559 7.99 -22.35 -57.25
CA THR A 559 9.21 -22.52 -58.04
C THR A 559 9.42 -24.00 -58.32
N GLU A 560 9.41 -24.37 -59.60
CA GLU A 560 9.63 -25.75 -60.03
C GLU A 560 11.14 -26.00 -60.27
N GLY A 561 11.70 -26.97 -59.56
CA GLY A 561 13.03 -27.53 -59.79
C GLY A 561 12.97 -28.88 -60.51
N ARG A 562 14.12 -29.53 -60.74
CA ARG A 562 14.18 -30.85 -61.41
C ARG A 562 13.58 -31.97 -60.56
N ASP A 563 13.90 -31.97 -59.27
CA ASP A 563 13.57 -32.98 -58.26
C ASP A 563 12.86 -32.38 -57.03
N THR A 564 12.57 -31.08 -57.08
CA THR A 564 11.92 -30.35 -55.99
C THR A 564 10.88 -29.38 -56.53
N ILE A 565 9.84 -29.12 -55.73
CA ILE A 565 8.89 -28.02 -55.93
C ILE A 565 8.89 -27.21 -54.64
N THR A 566 9.24 -25.94 -54.74
CA THR A 566 9.26 -25.02 -53.60
C THR A 566 8.03 -24.15 -53.63
N VAL A 567 7.26 -24.16 -52.54
CA VAL A 567 6.03 -23.40 -52.38
C VAL A 567 6.24 -22.42 -51.25
N ARG A 568 6.29 -21.14 -51.58
CA ARG A 568 6.40 -20.05 -50.61
C ARG A 568 5.03 -19.44 -50.39
N MET A 569 4.53 -19.52 -49.17
CA MET A 569 3.19 -19.06 -48.77
C MET A 569 3.31 -17.88 -47.81
N TYR A 570 2.42 -16.91 -47.95
CA TYR A 570 2.32 -15.74 -47.08
C TYR A 570 1.03 -15.83 -46.28
N TRP A 571 1.18 -16.02 -44.97
CA TRP A 571 0.07 -16.20 -44.05
C TRP A 571 -0.11 -15.00 -43.15
N GLN A 572 -1.33 -14.70 -42.76
CA GLN A 572 -1.63 -13.64 -41.78
C GLN A 572 -2.62 -14.15 -40.73
N ALA A 573 -2.34 -13.90 -39.46
CA ALA A 573 -3.29 -14.20 -38.39
C ALA A 573 -4.38 -13.12 -38.31
N LEU A 574 -5.65 -13.52 -38.37
CA LEU A 574 -6.80 -12.61 -38.17
C LEU A 574 -6.98 -12.23 -36.70
N ARG A 575 -6.62 -13.16 -35.81
CA ARG A 575 -6.53 -13.05 -34.35
C ARG A 575 -5.40 -13.97 -33.88
N PRO A 576 -4.79 -13.76 -32.69
CA PRO A 576 -3.80 -14.68 -32.16
C PRO A 576 -4.37 -16.11 -32.09
N PRO A 577 -3.85 -17.08 -32.87
CA PRO A 577 -4.35 -18.43 -32.84
C PRO A 577 -4.15 -19.06 -31.46
N ALA A 578 -5.13 -19.82 -30.98
CA ALA A 578 -5.04 -20.50 -29.67
C ALA A 578 -4.15 -21.75 -29.71
N GLU A 579 -3.87 -22.28 -30.90
CA GLU A 579 -3.23 -23.57 -31.12
C GLU A 579 -2.12 -23.47 -32.18
N ASP A 580 -1.24 -24.47 -32.16
CA ASP A 580 -0.21 -24.66 -33.18
C ASP A 580 -0.73 -25.56 -34.30
N TYR A 581 -1.05 -24.95 -35.44
CA TYR A 581 -1.52 -25.64 -36.63
C TYR A 581 -0.35 -26.12 -37.50
N THR A 582 -0.58 -27.21 -38.23
CA THR A 582 0.30 -27.73 -39.26
C THR A 582 -0.26 -27.36 -40.63
N ILE A 583 0.60 -26.88 -41.51
CA ILE A 583 0.30 -26.63 -42.92
C ILE A 583 0.74 -27.85 -43.72
N PHE A 584 -0.13 -28.34 -44.60
CA PHE A 584 0.24 -29.35 -45.57
C PHE A 584 0.26 -28.78 -46.98
N VAL A 585 1.18 -29.27 -47.80
CA VAL A 585 1.19 -29.05 -49.24
C VAL A 585 1.27 -30.41 -49.90
N HIS A 586 0.27 -30.76 -50.73
CA HIS A 586 0.19 -32.04 -51.43
C HIS A 586 0.21 -31.80 -52.94
N LEU A 587 0.90 -32.68 -53.67
CA LEU A 587 0.89 -32.75 -55.12
C LEU A 587 0.04 -33.94 -55.54
N LEU A 588 -1.03 -33.69 -56.29
CA LEU A 588 -2.01 -34.69 -56.72
C LEU A 588 -1.88 -34.98 -58.21
N ASP A 589 -2.08 -36.25 -58.61
CA ASP A 589 -2.26 -36.62 -60.02
C ASP A 589 -3.68 -36.32 -60.52
N ALA A 590 -3.94 -36.57 -61.81
CA ALA A 590 -5.25 -36.37 -62.42
C ALA A 590 -6.36 -37.27 -61.85
N GLN A 591 -6.03 -38.29 -61.06
CA GLN A 591 -6.98 -39.15 -60.34
C GLN A 591 -7.13 -38.73 -58.86
N GLY A 592 -6.51 -37.62 -58.44
CA GLY A 592 -6.55 -37.12 -57.08
C GLY A 592 -5.65 -37.88 -56.10
N ARG A 593 -4.72 -38.72 -56.58
CA ARG A 593 -3.78 -39.45 -55.72
C ARG A 593 -2.62 -38.55 -55.34
N ILE A 594 -2.22 -38.59 -54.08
CA ILE A 594 -1.04 -37.87 -53.58
C ILE A 594 0.22 -38.53 -54.14
N ILE A 595 0.97 -37.78 -54.94
CA ILE A 595 2.24 -38.19 -55.55
C ILE A 595 3.43 -37.71 -54.71
N ALA A 596 3.31 -36.53 -54.10
CA ALA A 596 4.26 -36.00 -53.13
C ALA A 596 3.51 -35.18 -52.08
N GLN A 597 4.01 -35.15 -50.85
CA GLN A 597 3.42 -34.36 -49.78
C GLN A 597 4.47 -33.87 -48.80
N ARG A 598 4.18 -32.75 -48.16
CA ARG A 598 4.96 -32.22 -47.06
C ARG A 598 4.02 -31.55 -46.07
N ASP A 599 4.08 -31.99 -44.84
CA ASP A 599 3.35 -31.43 -43.71
C ASP A 599 4.38 -30.87 -42.74
N GLN A 600 4.25 -29.59 -42.37
CA GLN A 600 5.13 -28.96 -41.40
C GLN A 600 4.42 -27.85 -40.64
N GLN A 601 4.85 -27.61 -39.40
CA GLN A 601 4.52 -26.35 -38.76
C GLN A 601 5.18 -25.20 -39.54
N PRO A 602 4.53 -24.02 -39.60
CA PRO A 602 5.07 -22.89 -40.34
C PRO A 602 6.52 -22.56 -39.97
N THR A 603 7.30 -22.19 -40.98
CA THR A 603 8.74 -21.91 -40.92
C THR A 603 9.58 -23.08 -40.40
N GLY A 604 9.08 -24.32 -40.48
CA GLY A 604 9.73 -25.51 -39.94
C GLY A 604 9.69 -25.57 -38.41
N GLY A 605 8.58 -25.13 -37.81
CA GLY A 605 8.37 -25.10 -36.34
C GLY A 605 9.08 -23.97 -35.61
N ARG A 606 9.81 -23.11 -36.32
CA ARG A 606 10.52 -21.99 -35.70
C ARG A 606 9.62 -20.80 -35.36
N MET A 607 8.38 -20.79 -35.82
CA MET A 607 7.37 -19.77 -35.52
C MET A 607 5.97 -20.42 -35.56
N PRO A 608 5.61 -21.19 -34.52
CA PRO A 608 4.31 -21.86 -34.42
C PRO A 608 3.16 -20.86 -34.48
N THR A 609 2.00 -21.25 -35.01
CA THR A 609 0.89 -20.31 -35.26
C THR A 609 0.38 -19.63 -33.99
N SER A 610 0.45 -20.28 -32.81
CA SER A 610 0.03 -19.64 -31.55
C SER A 610 0.85 -18.41 -31.15
N THR A 611 2.05 -18.27 -31.74
CA THR A 611 2.93 -17.11 -31.54
C THR A 611 2.62 -15.94 -32.46
N TRP A 612 1.73 -16.11 -33.44
CA TRP A 612 1.49 -15.11 -34.48
C TRP A 612 0.66 -13.94 -33.94
N PRO A 613 1.18 -12.70 -34.02
CA PRO A 613 0.38 -11.53 -33.72
C PRO A 613 -0.73 -11.33 -34.74
N ARG A 614 -1.84 -10.72 -34.31
CA ARG A 614 -2.88 -10.25 -35.23
C ARG A 614 -2.28 -9.34 -36.30
N GLY A 615 -2.64 -9.57 -37.56
CA GLY A 615 -2.21 -8.78 -38.71
C GLY A 615 -0.75 -9.03 -39.14
N TYR A 616 0.01 -9.85 -38.42
CA TYR A 616 1.38 -10.15 -38.77
C TYR A 616 1.46 -11.11 -39.96
N THR A 617 2.32 -10.82 -40.93
CA THR A 617 2.53 -11.68 -42.09
C THR A 617 3.72 -12.61 -41.86
N VAL A 618 3.51 -13.91 -42.03
CA VAL A 618 4.54 -14.93 -41.93
C VAL A 618 4.78 -15.55 -43.30
N ALA A 619 6.02 -15.49 -43.76
CA ALA A 619 6.46 -16.20 -44.95
C ALA A 619 6.89 -17.62 -44.56
N ASP A 620 6.18 -18.62 -45.08
CA ASP A 620 6.50 -20.04 -44.93
C ASP A 620 7.00 -20.62 -46.25
N GLU A 621 8.03 -21.46 -46.19
CA GLU A 621 8.59 -22.12 -47.36
C GLU A 621 8.51 -23.62 -47.17
N VAL A 622 7.81 -24.28 -48.08
CA VAL A 622 7.61 -25.73 -48.09
C VAL A 622 8.27 -26.31 -49.33
N VAL A 623 9.20 -27.23 -49.11
CA VAL A 623 9.89 -27.95 -50.19
C VAL A 623 9.33 -29.36 -50.29
N LEU A 624 8.72 -29.66 -51.44
CA LEU A 624 8.26 -30.98 -51.85
C LEU A 624 9.37 -31.67 -52.65
N ASN A 625 9.77 -32.85 -52.20
CA ASN A 625 10.65 -33.71 -52.99
C ASN A 625 9.80 -34.51 -53.98
N VAL A 626 10.12 -34.40 -55.27
CA VAL A 626 9.42 -35.11 -56.34
C VAL A 626 10.41 -35.96 -57.13
N SER A 627 9.95 -37.09 -57.66
CA SER A 627 10.81 -37.94 -58.49
C SER A 627 11.35 -37.15 -59.69
N ALA A 628 12.65 -37.25 -59.96
CA ALA A 628 13.24 -36.69 -61.18
C ALA A 628 12.69 -37.34 -62.46
N ASN A 629 12.08 -38.52 -62.33
CA ASN A 629 11.41 -39.26 -63.40
C ASN A 629 9.88 -39.12 -63.33
N LEU A 630 9.36 -38.06 -62.68
CA LEU A 630 7.93 -37.83 -62.60
C LEU A 630 7.35 -37.73 -64.02
N PRO A 631 6.35 -38.56 -64.40
CA PRO A 631 5.79 -38.57 -65.75
C PRO A 631 5.30 -37.20 -66.19
N ALA A 632 5.42 -36.91 -67.49
CA ALA A 632 4.84 -35.71 -68.06
C ALA A 632 3.31 -35.72 -67.87
N GLY A 633 2.78 -34.61 -67.38
CA GLY A 633 1.38 -34.53 -66.98
C GLY A 633 1.06 -33.25 -66.23
N ALA A 634 -0.24 -32.99 -66.08
CA ALA A 634 -0.75 -31.94 -65.22
C ALA A 634 -0.90 -32.50 -63.80
N TYR A 635 -0.31 -31.82 -62.83
CA TYR A 635 -0.43 -32.13 -61.42
C TYR A 635 -1.06 -30.94 -60.70
N GLN A 636 -1.86 -31.23 -59.68
CA GLN A 636 -2.54 -30.20 -58.90
C GLN A 636 -1.83 -30.06 -57.56
N LEU A 637 -1.40 -28.84 -57.24
CA LEU A 637 -0.86 -28.51 -55.94
C LEU A 637 -2.00 -28.07 -55.04
N VAL A 638 -2.12 -28.63 -53.84
CA VAL A 638 -3.13 -28.23 -52.86
C VAL A 638 -2.48 -27.92 -51.52
N THR A 639 -3.05 -26.97 -50.78
CA THR A 639 -2.62 -26.63 -49.42
C THR A 639 -3.80 -26.56 -48.47
N GLY A 640 -3.54 -26.80 -47.20
CA GLY A 640 -4.53 -26.64 -46.15
C GLY A 640 -3.89 -26.62 -44.76
N VAL A 641 -4.74 -26.44 -43.76
CA VAL A 641 -4.34 -26.22 -42.37
C VAL A 641 -5.08 -27.22 -41.50
N TYR A 642 -4.39 -27.84 -40.54
CA TYR A 642 -5.03 -28.75 -39.58
C TYR A 642 -4.43 -28.64 -38.19
N GLN A 643 -5.21 -29.07 -37.20
CA GLN A 643 -4.74 -29.26 -35.83
C GLN A 643 -4.05 -30.62 -35.72
N PRO A 644 -2.75 -30.69 -35.36
CA PRO A 644 -1.98 -31.94 -35.41
C PRO A 644 -2.40 -32.99 -34.37
N LEU A 645 -3.02 -32.59 -33.26
CA LEU A 645 -3.45 -33.52 -32.20
C LEU A 645 -4.76 -34.25 -32.55
N THR A 646 -5.72 -33.56 -33.16
CA THR A 646 -7.02 -34.13 -33.53
C THR A 646 -7.10 -34.52 -35.01
N MET A 647 -6.12 -34.11 -35.81
CA MET A 647 -6.12 -34.19 -37.27
C MET A 647 -7.28 -33.44 -37.94
N LEU A 648 -7.98 -32.56 -37.21
CA LEU A 648 -9.08 -31.77 -37.74
C LEU A 648 -8.55 -30.72 -38.72
N ARG A 649 -8.98 -30.79 -39.98
CA ARG A 649 -8.69 -29.79 -41.00
C ARG A 649 -9.60 -28.58 -40.85
N LEU A 650 -9.03 -27.39 -40.99
CA LEU A 650 -9.78 -26.14 -40.92
C LEU A 650 -10.56 -25.91 -42.22
N PRO A 651 -11.83 -25.46 -42.14
CA PRO A 651 -12.58 -25.10 -43.33
C PRO A 651 -11.96 -23.86 -43.99
N ALA A 652 -11.87 -23.88 -45.32
CA ALA A 652 -11.38 -22.79 -46.15
C ALA A 652 -12.54 -21.98 -46.73
N THR A 653 -12.44 -20.65 -46.73
CA THR A 653 -13.39 -19.72 -47.35
C THR A 653 -12.67 -18.65 -48.15
N ASP A 654 -13.20 -18.31 -49.33
CA ASP A 654 -12.63 -17.24 -50.15
C ASP A 654 -12.94 -15.83 -49.59
N ALA A 655 -12.38 -14.79 -50.23
CA ALA A 655 -12.59 -13.40 -49.84
C ALA A 655 -14.07 -12.93 -49.89
N ALA A 656 -14.95 -13.64 -50.61
CA ALA A 656 -16.38 -13.38 -50.65
C ALA A 656 -17.17 -14.20 -49.60
N GLY A 657 -16.49 -14.97 -48.75
CA GLY A 657 -17.07 -15.83 -47.73
C GLY A 657 -17.64 -17.15 -48.25
N ARG A 658 -17.33 -17.54 -49.49
CA ARG A 658 -17.81 -18.82 -50.06
C ARG A 658 -16.95 -19.98 -49.56
N PRO A 659 -17.55 -21.09 -49.10
CA PRO A 659 -16.80 -22.26 -48.64
C PRO A 659 -16.09 -22.95 -49.79
N LEU A 660 -14.81 -23.29 -49.59
CA LEU A 660 -13.92 -23.97 -50.55
C LEU A 660 -13.62 -25.43 -50.16
N GLY A 661 -14.06 -25.88 -48.97
CA GLY A 661 -13.76 -27.20 -48.43
C GLY A 661 -12.78 -27.11 -47.26
N ASP A 662 -11.84 -28.06 -47.17
CA ASP A 662 -10.80 -28.14 -46.12
C ASP A 662 -9.37 -27.98 -46.66
N HIS A 663 -9.26 -27.69 -47.96
CA HIS A 663 -8.03 -27.43 -48.70
C HIS A 663 -8.34 -26.52 -49.89
N VAL A 664 -7.29 -25.93 -50.45
CA VAL A 664 -7.39 -25.03 -51.60
C VAL A 664 -6.39 -25.44 -52.66
N SER A 665 -6.76 -25.26 -53.93
CA SER A 665 -5.86 -25.50 -55.05
C SER A 665 -4.96 -24.31 -55.26
N LEU A 666 -3.67 -24.58 -55.35
CA LEU A 666 -2.65 -23.67 -55.83
C LEU A 666 -2.45 -23.91 -57.34
N ASP A 667 -1.80 -22.97 -58.02
CA ASP A 667 -1.53 -23.07 -59.46
C ASP A 667 -0.90 -24.42 -59.83
N GLY A 668 -1.40 -25.00 -60.93
CA GLY A 668 -1.04 -26.34 -61.37
C GLY A 668 0.41 -26.45 -61.86
N VAL A 669 1.05 -27.57 -61.53
CA VAL A 669 2.42 -27.88 -61.95
C VAL A 669 2.36 -28.71 -63.23
N VAL A 670 3.05 -28.27 -64.29
CA VAL A 670 3.06 -28.96 -65.59
C VAL A 670 4.45 -29.50 -65.88
N ARG A 671 4.66 -30.81 -65.70
CA ARG A 671 5.88 -31.47 -66.15
C ARG A 671 5.80 -31.72 -67.66
N ARG A 672 6.67 -31.05 -68.43
CA ARG A 672 6.85 -31.32 -69.86
C ARG A 672 7.77 -32.52 -70.02
N ALA A 673 7.50 -33.39 -71.01
CA ALA A 673 8.40 -34.47 -71.35
C ALA A 673 9.77 -33.89 -71.72
N GLY A 674 10.84 -34.43 -71.14
CA GLY A 674 12.21 -33.96 -71.38
C GLY A 674 12.55 -33.98 -72.87
N GLY A 675 13.13 -32.87 -73.34
CA GLY A 675 13.92 -32.82 -74.57
C GLY A 675 15.37 -33.11 -74.28
#